data_AF-A0A496STI9-F1
#
_entry.id   AF-A0A496STI9-F1
#
_cell.length_a   1.000
_cell.length_b   1.000
_cell.length_c   1.000
_cell.angle_alpha   90.00
_cell.angle_beta   90.00
_cell.angle_gamma   90.00
#
_symmetry.space_group_name_H-M   'P 1'
#
loop_
_entity.id
_entity.type
_entity.pdbx_description
1 polymer ?
#
loop_
_entity_poly.entity_id
_entity_poly.type
_entity_poly.pdbx_seq_one_letter_code
_entity_poly.pdbx_strand_id
1 'polypeptide(L)'
;MRFVKNLWLRVLLLYLGSLTIGTPSASCQTVVSGFLDEAVDKVLNSNSLSRPFSPYECYTPYLIEIRENWDLLSPEQRERLSPFFLRPDNPESPYYREGGLPIVYDTRHFRCHYTVTGPYSVPLEDISPADGVPDYVQIAADAYEKAYYVVVEQMNYNCPPDDRWLADNGGDEKWDIYFFTGPWGGFTMPEYMVDLQSSTCATFSVYFAANTRYFQWLGKFKGNQAMQCTSAHEFFHAVQMSYNAYMYRWLMEACAMWIETRVFRAEEPDEPDGEEFCLRPMISWFLHPEKSLELLNGNHEYGDVIFMLYLSQKYGDQIIKEIYQAMVPRVYSYLMNFREVFARRGSSLPSEFKEFTLWNALTGDRYSLKIKEPSGELSERFHYSHGARYPSVAILQDNIHSQYPVKLVLDSRRSPDHLGAQYIRFLPREPGQEKQLSIKIDGDDVGWEELGLLHGFGFCGWGAKVLEIDWDDSTAVAEEIIPFPISQEGQINIDGFGDPIDEVILVLSNLDPEHDGGTVSYAADLSPRIKISELSATSDGNGFVTLRWALEASARVAGVRVMRKNAVLGPLQPQELYRPEVEDNRGDAYLFYGAFPLADLASDRTSFTDSTALLGPLTDESIYYYGVVPFTEEGILGTPAVTSGFIAPVDSIPPTGRLAVRNASSSALAIELVASEYLPLNRPPVLSCTLPDGTAREIELESSGNGRFPYGSCRWSGTLTIPPRMPSGEIALQCLLIDKGGNSGLVSHTCPWEAGSLLTVFVYPNPFHSDDGSVAFDIDVQTGEQAKVRIFTLTGELVRSLQGEGVLRWDGKNQHGKRVAEGIYLYCVETAVGNTLGKIVVID
;
A
#
# COMPACT_ATOMS: atom_id res chain seq x y z
N MET A 1 -9.76 -13.11 -3.09
CA MET A 1 -10.12 -13.48 -4.50
C MET A 1 -10.13 -15.02 -4.81
N ARG A 2 -10.32 -15.94 -3.84
CA ARG A 2 -9.99 -17.38 -4.00
C ARG A 2 -11.12 -18.37 -4.37
N PHE A 3 -12.41 -18.11 -4.12
CA PHE A 3 -13.48 -19.11 -4.41
C PHE A 3 -14.35 -18.81 -5.65
N VAL A 4 -14.41 -17.56 -6.13
CA VAL A 4 -15.27 -17.17 -7.26
C VAL A 4 -14.64 -17.52 -8.62
N LYS A 5 -13.30 -17.57 -8.73
CA LYS A 5 -12.62 -17.85 -10.02
C LYS A 5 -12.92 -19.26 -10.55
N ASN A 6 -12.95 -20.31 -9.74
CA ASN A 6 -13.07 -21.69 -10.27
C ASN A 6 -14.50 -22.09 -10.68
N LEU A 7 -15.55 -21.52 -10.09
CA LEU A 7 -16.93 -21.81 -10.50
C LEU A 7 -17.37 -20.95 -11.69
N TRP A 8 -16.91 -19.68 -11.76
CA TRP A 8 -17.18 -18.80 -12.91
C TRP A 8 -16.33 -19.15 -14.14
N LEU A 9 -15.13 -19.72 -13.99
CA LEU A 9 -14.31 -20.15 -15.14
C LEU A 9 -15.05 -21.17 -16.03
N ARG A 10 -15.83 -22.09 -15.46
CA ARG A 10 -16.56 -23.12 -16.25
C ARG A 10 -17.77 -22.57 -17.00
N VAL A 11 -18.37 -21.47 -16.54
CA VAL A 11 -19.53 -20.83 -17.21
C VAL A 11 -19.08 -19.76 -18.21
N LEU A 12 -17.96 -19.06 -17.96
CA LEU A 12 -17.45 -18.01 -18.85
C LEU A 12 -16.58 -18.53 -20.01
N LEU A 13 -15.93 -19.70 -19.86
CA LEU A 13 -15.14 -20.35 -20.93
C LEU A 13 -15.98 -20.83 -22.13
N LEU A 14 -17.31 -20.75 -22.05
CA LEU A 14 -18.21 -21.00 -23.18
C LEU A 14 -18.61 -19.73 -23.95
N TYR A 15 -18.26 -18.51 -23.51
CA TYR A 15 -18.81 -17.30 -24.16
C TYR A 15 -17.87 -16.15 -24.55
N LEU A 16 -16.68 -15.94 -23.98
CA LEU A 16 -15.85 -14.81 -24.44
C LEU A 16 -14.36 -15.12 -24.44
N GLY A 17 -13.75 -14.97 -25.61
CA GLY A 17 -12.32 -15.12 -25.84
C GLY A 17 -11.50 -13.93 -25.33
N SER A 18 -10.23 -14.24 -25.04
CA SER A 18 -9.09 -13.35 -24.85
C SER A 18 -9.21 -12.26 -23.78
N LEU A 19 -8.68 -12.56 -22.59
CA LEU A 19 -8.02 -11.61 -21.69
C LEU A 19 -7.02 -12.39 -20.82
N THR A 20 -5.74 -12.15 -21.03
CA THR A 20 -4.64 -12.66 -20.21
C THR A 20 -4.59 -11.85 -18.91
N ILE A 21 -4.94 -12.48 -17.79
CA ILE A 21 -4.79 -11.92 -16.45
C ILE A 21 -3.59 -12.61 -15.77
N GLY A 22 -2.73 -11.80 -15.15
CA GLY A 22 -1.47 -12.20 -14.53
C GLY A 22 -1.58 -13.34 -13.53
N THR A 23 -0.52 -14.14 -13.49
CA THR A 23 -0.32 -15.22 -12.53
C THR A 23 -0.22 -14.66 -11.10
N PRO A 24 -0.90 -15.27 -10.10
CA PRO A 24 -0.69 -14.91 -8.71
C PRO A 24 0.77 -15.18 -8.31
N SER A 25 1.29 -14.38 -7.37
CA SER A 25 2.64 -14.49 -6.86
C SER A 25 2.92 -15.86 -6.23
N ALA A 26 4.15 -16.34 -6.40
CA ALA A 26 4.59 -17.68 -5.98
C ALA A 26 4.48 -17.94 -4.47
N SER A 27 4.50 -16.90 -3.62
CA SER A 27 4.45 -17.02 -2.16
C SER A 27 3.14 -17.62 -1.65
N CYS A 28 2.01 -17.24 -2.26
CA CYS A 28 0.67 -17.59 -1.78
C CYS A 28 0.30 -19.07 -2.05
N GLN A 29 0.92 -19.71 -3.06
CA GLN A 29 0.81 -21.15 -3.31
C GLN A 29 1.68 -21.98 -2.35
N THR A 30 2.79 -21.44 -1.86
CA THR A 30 3.71 -22.14 -0.95
C THR A 30 3.16 -22.25 0.48
N VAL A 31 2.39 -21.25 0.95
CA VAL A 31 1.84 -21.23 2.32
C VAL A 31 0.69 -22.22 2.53
N VAL A 32 -0.22 -22.36 1.55
CA VAL A 32 -1.33 -23.33 1.62
C VAL A 32 -0.82 -24.78 1.53
N SER A 33 0.24 -25.04 0.76
CA SER A 33 0.90 -26.35 0.80
C SER A 33 1.61 -26.59 2.15
N GLY A 34 2.22 -25.56 2.74
CA GLY A 34 2.99 -25.69 3.97
C GLY A 34 2.15 -26.07 5.20
N PHE A 35 1.03 -25.37 5.43
CA PHE A 35 0.17 -25.66 6.59
C PHE A 35 -0.61 -26.98 6.43
N LEU A 36 -1.08 -27.30 5.21
CA LEU A 36 -1.73 -28.59 4.95
C LEU A 36 -0.75 -29.76 5.15
N ASP A 37 0.50 -29.63 4.70
CA ASP A 37 1.53 -30.65 4.92
C ASP A 37 1.84 -30.82 6.41
N GLU A 38 1.92 -29.73 7.18
CA GLU A 38 2.06 -29.77 8.64
C GLU A 38 0.86 -30.45 9.30
N ALA A 39 -0.37 -30.09 8.90
CA ALA A 39 -1.59 -30.69 9.42
C ALA A 39 -1.61 -32.21 9.20
N VAL A 40 -1.23 -32.66 7.99
CA VAL A 40 -1.13 -34.09 7.66
C VAL A 40 -0.10 -34.78 8.55
N ASP A 41 1.10 -34.23 8.76
CA ASP A 41 2.07 -34.84 9.68
C ASP A 41 1.54 -34.89 11.12
N LYS A 42 0.99 -33.80 11.63
CA LYS A 42 0.48 -33.74 13.01
C LYS A 42 -0.62 -34.77 13.24
N VAL A 43 -1.60 -34.85 12.35
CA VAL A 43 -2.73 -35.79 12.52
C VAL A 43 -2.28 -37.24 12.37
N LEU A 44 -1.40 -37.57 11.42
CA LEU A 44 -0.89 -38.95 11.27
C LEU A 44 -0.06 -39.42 12.47
N ASN A 45 0.44 -38.50 13.29
CA ASN A 45 1.24 -38.79 14.47
C ASN A 45 0.53 -38.45 15.79
N SER A 46 -0.75 -38.10 15.74
CA SER A 46 -1.58 -37.67 16.88
C SER A 46 -1.83 -38.77 17.92
N ASN A 47 -1.66 -40.04 17.57
CA ASN A 47 -1.78 -41.19 18.47
C ASN A 47 -0.42 -41.65 19.04
N SER A 48 0.66 -40.92 18.73
CA SER A 48 2.02 -41.28 19.15
C SER A 48 2.26 -40.94 20.61
N LEU A 49 2.54 -41.97 21.41
CA LEU A 49 2.89 -41.81 22.83
C LEU A 49 4.35 -41.39 23.06
N SER A 50 5.20 -41.48 22.02
CA SER A 50 6.62 -41.16 22.09
C SER A 50 6.94 -39.71 21.74
N ARG A 51 6.02 -39.00 21.06
CA ARG A 51 6.17 -37.56 20.82
C ARG A 51 6.01 -36.80 22.15
N PRO A 52 6.74 -35.68 22.34
CA PRO A 52 6.58 -34.84 23.52
C PRO A 52 5.13 -34.38 23.65
N PHE A 53 4.61 -34.40 24.88
CA PHE A 53 3.29 -33.83 25.15
C PHE A 53 3.36 -32.30 25.07
N SER A 54 2.40 -31.71 24.38
CA SER A 54 2.25 -30.27 24.18
C SER A 54 0.96 -29.81 24.87
N PRO A 55 1.00 -29.42 26.17
CA PRO A 55 -0.20 -29.14 26.96
C PRO A 55 -1.03 -27.94 26.49
N TYR A 56 -0.51 -27.15 25.55
CA TYR A 56 -1.15 -25.90 25.12
C TYR A 56 -1.50 -25.92 23.63
N GLU A 57 -1.36 -27.08 22.98
CA GLU A 57 -1.56 -27.19 21.54
C GLU A 57 -2.91 -27.85 21.25
N CYS A 58 -3.80 -27.07 20.62
CA CYS A 58 -5.07 -27.52 20.09
C CYS A 58 -4.86 -28.20 18.73
N TYR A 59 -5.43 -29.39 18.54
CA TYR A 59 -5.35 -30.11 17.28
C TYR A 59 -6.53 -29.84 16.32
N THR A 60 -7.55 -29.11 16.77
CA THR A 60 -8.74 -28.78 15.96
C THR A 60 -8.42 -28.08 14.63
N PRO A 61 -7.55 -27.06 14.55
CA PRO A 61 -7.23 -26.41 13.28
C PRO A 61 -6.72 -27.36 12.21
N TYR A 62 -5.87 -28.32 12.59
CA TYR A 62 -5.30 -29.32 11.68
C TYR A 62 -6.34 -30.30 11.17
N LEU A 63 -7.28 -30.71 12.03
CA LEU A 63 -8.39 -31.59 11.65
C LEU A 63 -9.34 -30.90 10.66
N ILE A 64 -9.66 -29.63 10.88
CA ILE A 64 -10.47 -28.83 9.97
C ILE A 64 -9.73 -28.63 8.64
N GLU A 65 -8.43 -28.29 8.68
CA GLU A 65 -7.59 -28.09 7.48
C GLU A 65 -7.59 -29.32 6.55
N ILE A 66 -7.39 -30.51 7.12
CA ILE A 66 -7.43 -31.77 6.37
C ILE A 66 -8.82 -32.01 5.77
N ARG A 67 -9.88 -31.74 6.54
CA ARG A 67 -11.27 -31.96 6.09
C ARG A 67 -11.66 -31.03 4.96
N GLU A 68 -11.35 -29.74 5.07
CA GLU A 68 -11.62 -28.75 4.03
C GLU A 68 -10.87 -29.03 2.74
N ASN A 69 -9.63 -29.51 2.86
CA ASN A 69 -8.75 -29.76 1.72
C ASN A 69 -8.68 -31.25 1.34
N TRP A 70 -9.67 -32.05 1.75
CA TRP A 70 -9.66 -33.50 1.54
C TRP A 70 -9.45 -33.89 0.07
N ASP A 71 -10.03 -33.13 -0.86
CA ASP A 71 -9.90 -33.36 -2.31
C ASP A 71 -8.52 -32.99 -2.89
N LEU A 72 -7.74 -32.18 -2.18
CA LEU A 72 -6.36 -31.83 -2.56
C LEU A 72 -5.34 -32.90 -2.13
N LEU A 73 -5.71 -33.77 -1.18
CA LEU A 73 -4.85 -34.83 -0.69
C LEU A 73 -4.67 -35.96 -1.72
N SER A 74 -3.48 -36.54 -1.75
CA SER A 74 -3.21 -37.71 -2.58
C SER A 74 -4.09 -38.91 -2.15
N PRO A 75 -4.38 -39.87 -3.04
CA PRO A 75 -5.08 -41.09 -2.67
C PRO A 75 -4.46 -41.82 -1.47
N GLU A 76 -3.13 -41.87 -1.39
CA GLU A 76 -2.39 -42.48 -0.28
C GLU A 76 -2.59 -41.71 1.03
N GLN A 77 -2.53 -40.37 0.99
CA GLN A 77 -2.79 -39.54 2.17
C GLN A 77 -4.22 -39.76 2.69
N ARG A 78 -5.23 -39.78 1.80
CA ARG A 78 -6.62 -40.04 2.19
C ARG A 78 -6.81 -41.41 2.81
N GLU A 79 -6.20 -42.45 2.24
CA GLU A 79 -6.25 -43.82 2.79
C GLU A 79 -5.66 -43.87 4.20
N ARG A 80 -4.51 -43.23 4.42
CA ARG A 80 -3.84 -43.20 5.73
C ARG A 80 -4.56 -42.34 6.77
N LEU A 81 -5.22 -41.26 6.35
CA LEU A 81 -5.91 -40.32 7.24
C LEU A 81 -7.33 -40.77 7.61
N SER A 82 -8.03 -41.50 6.73
CA SER A 82 -9.43 -41.88 6.94
C SER A 82 -9.69 -42.52 8.33
N PRO A 83 -8.85 -43.45 8.84
CA PRO A 83 -9.05 -44.03 10.16
C PRO A 83 -8.97 -43.03 11.33
N PHE A 84 -8.23 -41.93 11.20
CA PHE A 84 -8.08 -40.92 12.26
C PHE A 84 -9.34 -40.07 12.49
N PHE A 85 -10.31 -40.14 11.58
CA PHE A 85 -11.62 -39.48 11.72
C PHE A 85 -12.69 -40.41 12.32
N LEU A 86 -12.33 -41.64 12.69
CA LEU A 86 -13.19 -42.54 13.47
C LEU A 86 -13.08 -42.23 14.96
N ARG A 87 -14.16 -42.47 15.70
CA ARG A 87 -14.21 -42.28 17.16
C ARG A 87 -13.18 -43.16 17.89
N PRO A 88 -12.62 -42.70 19.03
CA PRO A 88 -11.56 -43.43 19.73
C PRO A 88 -11.94 -44.82 20.27
N ASP A 89 -13.23 -45.09 20.45
CA ASP A 89 -13.80 -46.38 20.86
C ASP A 89 -14.06 -47.33 19.68
N ASN A 90 -13.95 -46.87 18.43
CA ASN A 90 -14.02 -47.70 17.24
C ASN A 90 -12.73 -48.54 17.07
N PRO A 91 -12.79 -49.88 16.99
CA PRO A 91 -11.61 -50.74 16.86
C PRO A 91 -10.73 -50.48 15.62
N GLU A 92 -11.26 -49.82 14.59
CA GLU A 92 -10.52 -49.43 13.39
C GLU A 92 -9.82 -48.05 13.54
N SER A 93 -10.13 -47.30 14.60
CA SER A 93 -9.48 -46.03 14.90
C SER A 93 -8.04 -46.22 15.36
N PRO A 94 -7.06 -45.44 14.87
CA PRO A 94 -5.69 -45.40 15.39
C PRO A 94 -5.61 -44.97 16.86
N TYR A 95 -6.67 -44.37 17.38
CA TYR A 95 -6.79 -44.00 18.79
C TYR A 95 -7.26 -45.16 19.66
N TYR A 96 -7.82 -46.25 19.11
CA TYR A 96 -8.24 -47.41 19.88
C TYR A 96 -7.05 -48.21 20.40
N ARG A 97 -6.95 -48.40 21.73
CA ARG A 97 -5.90 -49.23 22.36
C ARG A 97 -6.46 -50.09 23.49
N GLU A 98 -5.89 -51.29 23.65
CA GLU A 98 -6.02 -52.12 24.85
C GLU A 98 -7.48 -52.34 25.34
N GLY A 99 -8.43 -52.48 24.41
CA GLY A 99 -9.84 -52.70 24.71
C GLY A 99 -10.70 -51.44 24.72
N GLY A 100 -10.16 -50.30 24.29
CA GLY A 100 -10.88 -49.05 24.11
C GLY A 100 -11.02 -48.26 25.41
N LEU A 101 -12.09 -47.47 25.50
CA LEU A 101 -12.42 -46.61 26.64
C LEU A 101 -13.76 -47.09 27.25
N PRO A 102 -13.76 -48.25 27.95
CA PRO A 102 -15.00 -48.98 28.25
C PRO A 102 -15.82 -48.41 29.42
N ILE A 103 -15.29 -47.43 30.17
CA ILE A 103 -15.95 -46.88 31.35
C ILE A 103 -16.61 -45.57 30.97
N VAL A 104 -17.87 -45.41 31.37
CA VAL A 104 -18.71 -44.26 31.04
C VAL A 104 -19.12 -43.50 32.29
N TYR A 105 -19.02 -42.17 32.24
CA TYR A 105 -19.56 -41.24 33.23
C TYR A 105 -20.42 -40.19 32.54
N ASP A 106 -21.68 -40.07 32.95
CA ASP A 106 -22.66 -39.19 32.32
C ASP A 106 -22.93 -37.95 33.19
N THR A 107 -23.00 -36.80 32.53
CA THR A 107 -23.53 -35.55 33.08
C THR A 107 -24.87 -35.22 32.42
N ARG A 108 -25.33 -33.98 32.52
CA ARG A 108 -26.60 -33.55 31.93
C ARG A 108 -26.49 -33.48 30.41
N HIS A 109 -25.38 -32.95 29.90
CA HIS A 109 -25.18 -32.69 28.48
C HIS A 109 -24.07 -33.56 27.86
N PHE A 110 -23.17 -34.13 28.67
CA PHE A 110 -21.99 -34.84 28.17
C PHE A 110 -21.91 -36.30 28.64
N ARG A 111 -21.31 -37.14 27.80
CA ARG A 111 -20.92 -38.51 28.10
C ARG A 111 -19.40 -38.66 28.05
N CYS A 112 -18.79 -39.06 29.15
CA CYS A 112 -17.34 -39.24 29.26
C CYS A 112 -16.95 -40.71 29.07
N HIS A 113 -16.04 -40.99 28.15
CA HIS A 113 -15.49 -42.33 27.90
C HIS A 113 -14.03 -42.40 28.35
N TYR A 114 -13.70 -43.34 29.23
CA TYR A 114 -12.35 -43.46 29.79
C TYR A 114 -11.95 -44.89 30.14
N THR A 115 -10.69 -45.05 30.55
CA THR A 115 -10.14 -46.30 31.11
C THR A 115 -9.29 -45.99 32.35
N VAL A 116 -9.15 -46.97 33.23
CA VAL A 116 -8.32 -46.90 34.45
C VAL A 116 -7.09 -47.82 34.37
N THR A 117 -6.82 -48.33 33.16
CA THR A 117 -5.70 -49.23 32.88
C THR A 117 -5.04 -48.88 31.56
N GLY A 118 -3.80 -49.30 31.37
CA GLY A 118 -3.09 -49.09 30.12
C GLY A 118 -2.59 -47.66 29.92
N PRO A 119 -2.08 -47.34 28.71
CA PRO A 119 -1.42 -46.07 28.42
C PRO A 119 -2.36 -44.86 28.34
N TYR A 120 -3.68 -45.10 28.30
CA TYR A 120 -4.72 -44.06 28.31
C TYR A 120 -5.40 -43.93 29.67
N SER A 121 -4.88 -44.59 30.70
CA SER A 121 -5.45 -44.48 32.04
C SER A 121 -5.52 -43.03 32.49
N VAL A 122 -6.70 -42.58 32.90
CA VAL A 122 -6.87 -41.33 33.64
C VAL A 122 -6.14 -41.41 35.00
N PRO A 123 -5.82 -40.27 35.64
CA PRO A 123 -5.43 -40.24 37.05
C PRO A 123 -6.47 -40.97 37.90
N LEU A 124 -6.02 -41.85 38.80
CA LEU A 124 -6.89 -42.76 39.54
C LEU A 124 -7.39 -42.21 40.89
N GLU A 125 -7.07 -40.96 41.20
CA GLU A 125 -7.52 -40.34 42.45
C GLU A 125 -9.04 -40.11 42.40
N ASP A 126 -9.71 -40.48 43.49
CA ASP A 126 -11.17 -40.45 43.70
C ASP A 126 -11.37 -40.11 45.19
N ILE A 127 -11.29 -38.81 45.50
CA ILE A 127 -11.16 -38.32 46.88
C ILE A 127 -12.43 -37.57 47.30
N SER A 128 -12.99 -36.74 46.42
CA SER A 128 -14.07 -35.84 46.81
C SER A 128 -14.94 -35.41 45.62
N PRO A 129 -16.09 -36.08 45.40
CA PRO A 129 -16.61 -37.21 46.18
C PRO A 129 -15.85 -38.51 45.90
N ALA A 130 -15.65 -39.36 46.91
CA ALA A 130 -15.13 -40.71 46.72
C ALA A 130 -16.25 -41.66 46.22
N ASP A 131 -16.67 -41.52 44.96
CA ASP A 131 -17.86 -42.15 44.40
C ASP A 131 -17.59 -43.26 43.37
N GLY A 132 -16.31 -43.57 43.14
CA GLY A 132 -15.86 -44.58 42.17
C GLY A 132 -15.56 -44.00 40.79
N VAL A 133 -15.77 -42.71 40.58
CA VAL A 133 -15.37 -41.99 39.37
C VAL A 133 -14.10 -41.20 39.69
N PRO A 134 -13.01 -41.31 38.89
CA PRO A 134 -11.82 -40.53 39.18
C PRO A 134 -12.09 -39.01 39.14
N ASP A 135 -11.59 -38.28 40.14
CA ASP A 135 -11.77 -36.83 40.32
C ASP A 135 -11.41 -36.08 39.02
N TYR A 136 -10.39 -36.55 38.29
CA TYR A 136 -9.97 -35.94 37.02
C TYR A 136 -11.06 -35.94 35.95
N VAL A 137 -11.83 -37.02 35.85
CA VAL A 137 -12.96 -37.15 34.90
C VAL A 137 -14.10 -36.24 35.34
N GLN A 138 -14.40 -36.19 36.64
CA GLN A 138 -15.46 -35.32 37.17
C GLN A 138 -15.13 -33.84 36.98
N ILE A 139 -13.91 -33.41 37.32
CA ILE A 139 -13.47 -32.02 37.15
C ILE A 139 -13.53 -31.59 35.67
N ALA A 140 -13.16 -32.49 34.75
CA ALA A 140 -13.26 -32.23 33.32
C ALA A 140 -14.71 -32.10 32.86
N ALA A 141 -15.56 -33.05 33.26
CA ALA A 141 -16.97 -33.04 32.89
C ALA A 141 -17.69 -31.80 33.44
N ASP A 142 -17.39 -31.40 34.68
CA ASP A 142 -17.92 -30.19 35.30
C ASP A 142 -17.43 -28.91 34.59
N ALA A 143 -16.20 -28.92 34.06
CA ALA A 143 -15.69 -27.82 33.24
C ALA A 143 -16.44 -27.67 31.90
N TYR A 144 -16.75 -28.79 31.23
CA TYR A 144 -17.60 -28.80 30.03
C TYR A 144 -19.03 -28.32 30.33
N GLU A 145 -19.63 -28.78 31.44
CA GLU A 145 -20.95 -28.30 31.89
C GLU A 145 -20.96 -26.80 32.21
N LYS A 146 -19.90 -26.31 32.87
CA LYS A 146 -19.72 -24.88 33.12
C LYS A 146 -19.59 -24.09 31.82
N ALA A 147 -18.80 -24.57 30.87
CA ALA A 147 -18.63 -23.94 29.56
C ALA A 147 -19.97 -23.89 28.80
N TYR A 148 -20.75 -24.98 28.81
CA TYR A 148 -22.10 -25.02 28.24
C TYR A 148 -23.00 -23.95 28.88
N TYR A 149 -23.05 -23.92 30.21
CA TYR A 149 -23.87 -22.96 30.96
C TYR A 149 -23.51 -21.51 30.61
N VAL A 150 -22.22 -21.16 30.65
CA VAL A 150 -21.77 -19.79 30.38
C VAL A 150 -22.00 -19.43 28.91
N VAL A 151 -21.58 -20.27 27.97
CA VAL A 151 -21.57 -19.93 26.54
C VAL A 151 -22.97 -20.00 25.92
N VAL A 152 -23.70 -21.09 26.17
CA VAL A 152 -25.00 -21.35 25.54
C VAL A 152 -26.13 -20.71 26.34
N GLU A 153 -26.19 -20.89 27.65
CA GLU A 153 -27.32 -20.40 28.44
C GLU A 153 -27.19 -18.91 28.81
N GLN A 154 -26.00 -18.46 29.24
CA GLN A 154 -25.82 -17.05 29.67
C GLN A 154 -25.47 -16.10 28.51
N MET A 155 -24.51 -16.47 27.66
CA MET A 155 -24.08 -15.65 26.52
C MET A 155 -24.92 -15.90 25.24
N ASN A 156 -25.83 -16.88 25.29
CA ASN A 156 -26.83 -17.15 24.25
C ASN A 156 -26.21 -17.52 22.88
N TYR A 157 -25.00 -18.07 22.84
CA TYR A 157 -24.43 -18.60 21.59
C TYR A 157 -25.24 -19.79 21.09
N ASN A 158 -25.05 -20.16 19.82
CA ASN A 158 -25.67 -21.35 19.26
C ASN A 158 -25.23 -22.60 20.05
N CYS A 159 -26.20 -23.44 20.38
CA CYS A 159 -25.90 -24.78 20.89
C CYS A 159 -25.27 -25.61 19.76
N PRO A 160 -24.18 -26.36 20.01
CA PRO A 160 -23.66 -27.31 19.05
C PRO A 160 -24.75 -28.30 18.62
N PRO A 161 -24.73 -28.82 17.38
CA PRO A 161 -25.63 -29.91 16.99
C PRO A 161 -25.35 -31.16 17.81
N ASP A 162 -26.39 -31.86 18.27
CA ASP A 162 -26.24 -33.22 18.82
C ASP A 162 -25.92 -34.23 17.71
N ASP A 163 -25.79 -35.51 18.03
CA ASP A 163 -25.41 -36.56 17.09
C ASP A 163 -26.41 -37.73 17.08
N ARG A 164 -27.62 -37.53 17.63
CA ARG A 164 -28.62 -38.59 17.89
C ARG A 164 -29.04 -39.41 16.65
N TRP A 165 -28.80 -38.88 15.46
CA TRP A 165 -29.15 -39.51 14.18
C TRP A 165 -28.03 -40.40 13.62
N LEU A 166 -26.84 -40.39 14.23
CA LEU A 166 -25.72 -41.24 13.85
C LEU A 166 -25.86 -42.62 14.48
N ALA A 167 -25.51 -43.65 13.71
CA ALA A 167 -25.53 -45.03 14.20
C ALA A 167 -24.40 -45.30 15.21
N ASP A 168 -23.30 -44.56 15.09
CA ASP A 168 -22.14 -44.59 15.98
C ASP A 168 -22.06 -43.22 16.67
N ASN A 169 -22.91 -43.03 17.69
CA ASN A 169 -23.10 -41.78 18.44
C ASN A 169 -22.63 -41.90 19.90
N GLY A 170 -21.70 -42.82 20.20
CA GLY A 170 -21.15 -42.93 21.57
C GLY A 170 -22.17 -43.46 22.60
N GLY A 171 -23.32 -43.91 22.09
CA GLY A 171 -24.35 -44.64 22.81
C GLY A 171 -25.63 -43.85 23.11
N ASP A 172 -25.63 -42.52 23.06
CA ASP A 172 -26.84 -41.69 23.25
C ASP A 172 -26.71 -40.30 22.59
N GLU A 173 -27.64 -39.37 22.86
CA GLU A 173 -27.64 -38.03 22.26
C GLU A 173 -26.71 -37.00 22.93
N LYS A 174 -25.94 -37.39 23.96
CA LYS A 174 -25.05 -36.48 24.69
C LYS A 174 -23.75 -36.31 23.92
N TRP A 175 -23.12 -35.14 24.01
CA TRP A 175 -21.81 -34.96 23.40
C TRP A 175 -20.75 -35.79 24.10
N ASP A 176 -19.97 -36.53 23.32
CA ASP A 176 -18.96 -37.42 23.85
C ASP A 176 -17.63 -36.71 24.15
N ILE A 177 -17.04 -37.05 25.30
CA ILE A 177 -15.70 -36.65 25.71
C ILE A 177 -14.87 -37.93 25.88
N TYR A 178 -13.89 -38.14 25.01
CA TYR A 178 -12.98 -39.28 25.08
C TYR A 178 -11.68 -38.90 25.79
N PHE A 179 -11.39 -39.59 26.89
CA PHE A 179 -10.16 -39.39 27.68
C PHE A 179 -9.07 -40.34 27.20
N PHE A 180 -8.04 -39.81 26.54
CA PHE A 180 -6.90 -40.61 26.10
C PHE A 180 -5.62 -39.76 25.98
N THR A 181 -4.54 -40.38 25.49
CA THR A 181 -3.23 -39.74 25.43
C THR A 181 -2.80 -39.48 23.99
N GLY A 182 -2.33 -38.26 23.71
CA GLY A 182 -1.52 -37.94 22.54
C GLY A 182 -0.59 -36.74 22.75
N PRO A 183 0.11 -36.27 21.70
CA PRO A 183 1.01 -35.13 21.75
C PRO A 183 0.29 -33.78 21.56
N TRP A 184 -0.84 -33.59 22.24
CA TRP A 184 -1.74 -32.43 22.12
C TRP A 184 -2.44 -32.17 23.46
N GLY A 185 -2.95 -30.96 23.69
CA GLY A 185 -3.68 -30.60 24.90
C GLY A 185 -5.14 -31.06 24.88
N GLY A 186 -5.80 -30.82 23.75
CA GLY A 186 -7.17 -31.26 23.45
C GLY A 186 -7.41 -31.21 21.94
N PHE A 187 -8.56 -31.72 21.52
CA PHE A 187 -9.16 -31.32 20.25
C PHE A 187 -10.66 -31.60 20.20
N THR A 188 -11.34 -30.82 19.39
CA THR A 188 -12.72 -31.00 18.95
C THR A 188 -12.72 -31.54 17.53
N MET A 189 -13.28 -32.74 17.35
CA MET A 189 -13.34 -33.41 16.05
C MET A 189 -14.63 -33.03 15.32
N PRO A 190 -14.57 -32.42 14.12
CA PRO A 190 -15.73 -32.32 13.26
C PRO A 190 -16.05 -33.71 12.69
N GLU A 191 -17.21 -34.27 13.01
CA GLU A 191 -17.56 -35.63 12.63
C GLU A 191 -18.38 -35.68 11.35
N TYR A 192 -19.62 -35.19 11.39
CA TYR A 192 -20.55 -35.24 10.28
C TYR A 192 -21.13 -33.87 9.98
N MET A 193 -21.21 -33.54 8.70
CA MET A 193 -21.81 -32.29 8.25
C MET A 193 -23.31 -32.35 8.49
N VAL A 194 -23.83 -31.39 9.27
CA VAL A 194 -25.26 -31.28 9.62
C VAL A 194 -26.00 -30.42 8.61
N ASP A 195 -25.40 -29.29 8.23
CA ASP A 195 -25.96 -28.35 7.26
C ASP A 195 -24.87 -27.74 6.39
N LEU A 196 -25.18 -27.57 5.09
CA LEU A 196 -24.32 -26.93 4.10
C LEU A 196 -25.06 -25.73 3.52
N GLN A 197 -24.83 -24.56 4.11
CA GLN A 197 -25.52 -23.33 3.72
C GLN A 197 -24.89 -22.71 2.46
N SER A 198 -23.58 -22.87 2.28
CA SER A 198 -22.87 -22.47 1.06
C SER A 198 -21.56 -23.23 0.92
N SER A 199 -20.82 -23.02 -0.17
CA SER A 199 -19.49 -23.61 -0.37
C SER A 199 -18.45 -23.16 0.68
N THR A 200 -18.74 -22.14 1.48
CA THR A 200 -17.85 -21.60 2.52
C THR A 200 -18.53 -21.53 3.90
N CYS A 201 -19.67 -22.20 4.07
CA CYS A 201 -20.39 -22.24 5.35
C CYS A 201 -21.04 -23.61 5.55
N ALA A 202 -20.52 -24.34 6.54
CA ALA A 202 -21.02 -25.65 6.93
C ALA A 202 -21.04 -25.78 8.45
N THR A 203 -21.99 -26.55 8.97
CA THR A 203 -22.07 -26.91 10.40
C THR A 203 -21.82 -28.40 10.59
N PHE A 204 -21.27 -28.77 11.75
CA PHE A 204 -20.86 -30.15 12.03
C PHE A 204 -21.31 -30.60 13.42
N SER A 205 -21.64 -31.89 13.54
CA SER A 205 -21.65 -32.58 14.83
C SER A 205 -20.20 -32.85 15.25
N VAL A 206 -19.97 -33.02 16.55
CA VAL A 206 -18.62 -33.13 17.11
C VAL A 206 -18.53 -34.11 18.27
N TYR A 207 -17.31 -34.59 18.51
CA TYR A 207 -16.90 -35.11 19.83
C TYR A 207 -15.64 -34.37 20.31
N PHE A 208 -15.33 -34.55 21.59
CA PHE A 208 -14.15 -33.97 22.24
C PHE A 208 -13.12 -35.03 22.62
N ALA A 209 -11.85 -34.68 22.50
CA ALA A 209 -10.73 -35.45 23.02
C ALA A 209 -10.06 -34.68 24.17
N ALA A 210 -10.04 -35.28 25.36
CA ALA A 210 -9.41 -34.72 26.55
C ALA A 210 -8.13 -35.48 26.88
N ASN A 211 -6.99 -34.78 26.97
CA ASN A 211 -5.73 -35.44 27.26
C ASN A 211 -5.63 -35.88 28.72
N THR A 212 -5.13 -37.08 28.99
CA THR A 212 -4.98 -37.62 30.36
C THR A 212 -3.65 -37.28 31.05
N ARG A 213 -2.72 -36.57 30.39
CA ARG A 213 -1.34 -36.37 30.86
C ARG A 213 -1.02 -35.00 31.46
N TYR A 214 -1.98 -34.08 31.54
CA TYR A 214 -1.74 -32.76 32.13
C TYR A 214 -1.05 -32.81 33.49
N PHE A 215 -1.52 -33.70 34.38
CA PHE A 215 -0.96 -33.88 35.72
C PHE A 215 0.52 -34.30 35.72
N GLN A 216 0.95 -35.08 34.72
CA GLN A 216 2.33 -35.61 34.64
C GLN A 216 3.34 -34.51 34.34
N TRP A 217 2.88 -33.44 33.68
CA TRP A 217 3.74 -32.38 33.16
C TRP A 217 3.64 -31.09 33.96
N LEU A 218 2.44 -30.72 34.40
CA LEU A 218 2.19 -29.48 35.14
C LEU A 218 2.02 -29.72 36.66
N GLY A 219 2.03 -30.98 37.09
CA GLY A 219 1.63 -31.37 38.44
C GLY A 219 0.11 -31.36 38.61
N LYS A 220 -0.39 -31.93 39.72
CA LYS A 220 -1.85 -32.11 39.94
C LYS A 220 -2.63 -30.80 39.85
N PHE A 221 -2.21 -29.79 40.62
CA PHE A 221 -2.94 -28.53 40.72
C PHE A 221 -3.02 -27.77 39.39
N LYS A 222 -1.87 -27.40 38.81
CA LYS A 222 -1.83 -26.69 37.51
C LYS A 222 -2.29 -27.57 36.35
N GLY A 223 -2.14 -28.89 36.45
CA GLY A 223 -2.65 -29.84 35.44
C GLY A 223 -4.17 -29.87 35.38
N ASN A 224 -4.85 -29.87 36.53
CA ASN A 224 -6.31 -29.77 36.57
C ASN A 224 -6.79 -28.43 36.01
N GLN A 225 -6.17 -27.32 36.42
CA GLN A 225 -6.50 -25.99 35.91
C GLN A 225 -6.34 -25.88 34.39
N ALA A 226 -5.24 -26.41 33.83
CA ALA A 226 -5.01 -26.43 32.39
C ALA A 226 -6.07 -27.26 31.65
N MET A 227 -6.39 -28.45 32.16
CA MET A 227 -7.43 -29.31 31.58
C MET A 227 -8.82 -28.66 31.62
N GLN A 228 -9.16 -27.94 32.69
CA GLN A 228 -10.42 -27.20 32.78
C GLN A 228 -10.50 -26.10 31.72
N CYS A 229 -9.45 -25.28 31.57
CA CYS A 229 -9.36 -24.28 30.51
C CYS A 229 -9.49 -24.91 29.11
N THR A 230 -8.76 -26.00 28.84
CA THR A 230 -8.88 -26.75 27.59
C THR A 230 -10.30 -27.26 27.35
N SER A 231 -11.01 -27.70 28.39
CA SER A 231 -12.39 -28.16 28.23
C SER A 231 -13.32 -27.03 27.74
N ALA A 232 -13.16 -25.81 28.24
CA ALA A 232 -13.88 -24.64 27.75
C ALA A 232 -13.45 -24.23 26.33
N HIS A 233 -12.14 -24.28 26.05
CA HIS A 233 -11.54 -24.03 24.74
C HIS A 233 -12.16 -24.94 23.66
N GLU A 234 -12.12 -26.25 23.90
CA GLU A 234 -12.64 -27.25 22.99
C GLU A 234 -14.16 -27.17 22.84
N PHE A 235 -14.88 -26.99 23.95
CA PHE A 235 -16.33 -26.78 23.86
C PHE A 235 -16.67 -25.56 22.99
N PHE A 236 -15.87 -24.50 23.03
CA PHE A 236 -16.12 -23.33 22.21
C PHE A 236 -15.88 -23.58 20.72
N HIS A 237 -14.96 -24.46 20.34
CA HIS A 237 -14.85 -24.90 18.95
C HIS A 237 -16.14 -25.58 18.44
N ALA A 238 -16.81 -26.38 19.28
CA ALA A 238 -18.10 -26.95 18.92
C ALA A 238 -19.15 -25.86 18.65
N VAL A 239 -19.18 -24.83 19.49
CA VAL A 239 -20.04 -23.66 19.31
C VAL A 239 -19.69 -22.90 18.04
N GLN A 240 -18.41 -22.67 17.75
CA GLN A 240 -17.94 -22.03 16.51
C GLN A 240 -18.39 -22.83 15.27
N MET A 241 -18.25 -24.16 15.29
CA MET A 241 -18.68 -25.04 14.20
C MET A 241 -20.21 -25.07 14.01
N SER A 242 -20.98 -24.68 15.01
CA SER A 242 -22.45 -24.49 14.87
C SER A 242 -22.82 -23.19 14.13
N TYR A 243 -21.87 -22.25 13.99
CA TYR A 243 -22.01 -21.07 13.11
C TYR A 243 -21.43 -21.36 11.73
N ASN A 244 -20.14 -21.72 11.69
CA ASN A 244 -19.43 -22.06 10.46
C ASN A 244 -18.10 -22.77 10.79
N ALA A 245 -17.99 -24.05 10.48
CA ALA A 245 -16.76 -24.81 10.68
C ALA A 245 -15.60 -24.39 9.77
N TYR A 246 -15.86 -23.61 8.72
CA TYR A 246 -14.87 -23.16 7.75
C TYR A 246 -14.47 -21.69 7.92
N MET A 247 -14.61 -21.15 9.14
CA MET A 247 -14.17 -19.80 9.47
C MET A 247 -12.64 -19.72 9.59
N TYR A 248 -12.11 -18.50 9.72
CA TYR A 248 -10.67 -18.29 9.86
C TYR A 248 -10.13 -18.98 11.11
N ARG A 249 -9.20 -19.92 10.92
CA ARG A 249 -8.63 -20.75 12.02
C ARG A 249 -7.94 -19.91 13.09
N TRP A 250 -7.22 -18.86 12.71
CA TRP A 250 -6.57 -17.97 13.68
C TRP A 250 -7.61 -17.34 14.62
N LEU A 251 -8.77 -16.96 14.08
CA LEU A 251 -9.87 -16.39 14.85
C LEU A 251 -10.54 -17.45 15.72
N MET A 252 -10.64 -18.70 15.25
CA MET A 252 -11.15 -19.80 16.07
C MET A 252 -10.31 -19.97 17.32
N GLU A 253 -8.99 -20.07 17.17
CA GLU A 253 -8.04 -20.23 18.27
C GLU A 253 -8.00 -19.01 19.20
N ALA A 254 -7.90 -17.79 18.64
CA ALA A 254 -7.90 -16.55 19.41
C ALA A 254 -9.17 -16.41 20.27
N CYS A 255 -10.32 -16.77 19.71
CA CYS A 255 -11.58 -16.72 20.44
C CYS A 255 -11.78 -17.90 21.41
N ALA A 256 -11.18 -19.06 21.14
CA ALA A 256 -11.19 -20.17 22.08
C ALA A 256 -10.37 -19.83 23.33
N MET A 257 -9.21 -19.18 23.17
CA MET A 257 -8.47 -18.57 24.28
C MET A 257 -9.28 -17.48 24.99
N TRP A 258 -10.01 -16.65 24.25
CA TRP A 258 -10.86 -15.60 24.84
C TRP A 258 -11.96 -16.21 25.74
N ILE A 259 -12.59 -17.32 25.33
CA ILE A 259 -13.68 -17.88 26.12
C ILE A 259 -13.20 -18.47 27.46
N GLU A 260 -11.94 -18.93 27.54
CA GLU A 260 -11.34 -19.40 28.78
C GLU A 260 -11.40 -18.29 29.85
N THR A 261 -11.09 -17.05 29.46
CA THR A 261 -11.16 -15.87 30.35
C THR A 261 -12.58 -15.51 30.80
N ARG A 262 -13.61 -16.01 30.11
CA ARG A 262 -15.03 -15.75 30.43
C ARG A 262 -15.64 -16.84 31.27
N VAL A 263 -15.26 -18.10 31.02
CA VAL A 263 -15.70 -19.27 31.79
C VAL A 263 -14.96 -19.36 33.12
N PHE A 264 -13.66 -19.03 33.13
CA PHE A 264 -12.79 -19.17 34.28
C PHE A 264 -12.18 -17.83 34.70
N ARG A 265 -12.70 -17.28 35.81
CA ARG A 265 -12.40 -15.93 36.29
C ARG A 265 -11.69 -15.90 37.64
N ALA A 266 -11.27 -17.07 38.14
CA ALA A 266 -10.74 -17.27 39.48
C ALA A 266 -11.62 -16.66 40.58
N GLU A 267 -12.94 -16.87 40.49
CA GLU A 267 -13.92 -16.41 41.48
C GLU A 267 -13.97 -17.36 42.69
N GLU A 268 -13.68 -18.65 42.48
CA GLU A 268 -13.65 -19.68 43.52
C GLU A 268 -12.22 -20.16 43.84
N PRO A 269 -11.95 -20.63 45.08
CA PRO A 269 -10.69 -21.29 45.42
C PRO A 269 -10.44 -22.48 44.48
N ASP A 270 -9.23 -22.59 43.96
CA ASP A 270 -8.76 -23.64 43.03
C ASP A 270 -9.30 -23.54 41.58
N GLU A 271 -10.24 -22.65 41.29
CA GLU A 271 -10.66 -22.35 39.92
C GLU A 271 -9.48 -21.77 39.11
N PRO A 272 -9.28 -22.18 37.84
CA PRO A 272 -8.32 -21.51 36.97
C PRO A 272 -8.63 -20.02 36.78
N ASP A 273 -7.58 -19.24 36.57
CA ASP A 273 -7.67 -17.89 36.00
C ASP A 273 -7.41 -18.00 34.50
N GLY A 274 -8.46 -17.95 33.66
CA GLY A 274 -8.31 -18.07 32.22
C GLY A 274 -7.40 -16.98 31.62
N GLU A 275 -7.36 -15.79 32.22
CA GLU A 275 -6.47 -14.72 31.78
C GLU A 275 -4.99 -15.05 32.08
N GLU A 276 -4.70 -15.76 33.18
CA GLU A 276 -3.35 -16.28 33.47
C GLU A 276 -2.87 -17.23 32.36
N PHE A 277 -3.75 -18.08 31.83
CA PHE A 277 -3.42 -19.02 30.76
C PHE A 277 -3.16 -18.32 29.42
N CYS A 278 -3.83 -17.18 29.15
CA CYS A 278 -3.55 -16.35 27.98
C CYS A 278 -2.20 -15.63 28.04
N LEU A 279 -1.63 -15.38 29.24
CA LEU A 279 -0.37 -14.62 29.35
C LEU A 279 0.80 -15.28 28.64
N ARG A 280 0.86 -16.63 28.63
CA ARG A 280 1.96 -17.36 27.99
C ARG A 280 2.04 -17.09 26.48
N PRO A 281 1.00 -17.35 25.67
CA PRO A 281 1.05 -17.02 24.25
C PRO A 281 1.14 -15.51 24.00
N MET A 282 0.53 -14.68 24.87
CA MET A 282 0.70 -13.23 24.80
C MET A 282 2.17 -12.79 24.92
N ILE A 283 2.99 -13.39 25.79
CA ILE A 283 4.42 -13.04 25.87
C ILE A 283 5.09 -13.21 24.50
N SER A 284 4.82 -14.31 23.80
CA SER A 284 5.36 -14.51 22.44
C SER A 284 4.81 -13.49 21.45
N TRP A 285 3.52 -13.16 21.55
CA TRP A 285 2.86 -12.20 20.67
C TRP A 285 3.41 -10.78 20.83
N PHE A 286 3.56 -10.30 22.07
CA PHE A 286 4.11 -8.97 22.37
C PHE A 286 5.60 -8.83 22.03
N LEU A 287 6.32 -9.95 21.85
CA LEU A 287 7.67 -9.99 21.28
C LEU A 287 7.68 -9.92 19.74
N HIS A 288 6.56 -10.29 19.11
CA HIS A 288 6.41 -10.37 17.66
C HIS A 288 5.16 -9.65 17.14
N PRO A 289 4.90 -8.38 17.54
CA PRO A 289 3.71 -7.67 17.11
C PRO A 289 3.73 -7.33 15.61
N GLU A 290 4.88 -7.47 14.94
CA GLU A 290 5.01 -7.30 13.50
C GLU A 290 4.36 -8.42 12.69
N LYS A 291 4.01 -9.54 13.33
CA LYS A 291 3.36 -10.68 12.70
C LYS A 291 1.87 -10.46 12.55
N SER A 292 1.34 -10.94 11.43
CA SER A 292 -0.07 -10.85 11.10
C SER A 292 -0.95 -11.53 12.14
N LEU A 293 -2.09 -10.93 12.46
CA LEU A 293 -3.18 -11.61 13.17
C LEU A 293 -3.68 -12.86 12.42
N GLU A 294 -3.40 -12.98 11.12
CA GLU A 294 -3.82 -14.15 10.32
C GLU A 294 -2.78 -15.29 10.31
N LEU A 295 -1.66 -15.14 11.03
CA LEU A 295 -0.59 -16.12 11.06
C LEU A 295 -1.00 -17.38 11.83
N LEU A 296 -0.92 -18.54 11.16
CA LEU A 296 -1.09 -19.86 11.75
C LEU A 296 0.27 -20.56 11.82
N ASN A 297 0.83 -20.70 13.02
CA ASN A 297 2.11 -21.39 13.22
C ASN A 297 2.16 -22.26 14.48
N GLY A 298 1.02 -22.52 15.11
CA GLY A 298 0.89 -23.25 16.36
C GLY A 298 1.30 -22.45 17.59
N ASN A 299 1.33 -21.11 17.52
CA ASN A 299 1.75 -20.26 18.64
C ASN A 299 1.16 -18.84 18.57
N HIS A 300 1.34 -18.11 17.46
CA HIS A 300 0.95 -16.70 17.35
C HIS A 300 -0.56 -16.52 17.44
N GLU A 301 -1.32 -17.44 16.84
CA GLU A 301 -2.79 -17.44 16.81
C GLU A 301 -3.44 -17.52 18.21
N TYR A 302 -2.78 -18.15 19.18
CA TYR A 302 -3.25 -18.17 20.57
C TYR A 302 -3.04 -16.80 21.25
N GLY A 303 -2.00 -16.08 20.84
CA GLY A 303 -1.66 -14.74 21.35
C GLY A 303 -2.59 -13.66 20.82
N ASP A 304 -3.18 -13.87 19.64
CA ASP A 304 -4.18 -12.99 19.02
C ASP A 304 -5.46 -12.82 19.88
N VAL A 305 -5.63 -13.61 20.95
CA VAL A 305 -6.61 -13.37 22.02
C VAL A 305 -6.58 -11.92 22.52
N ILE A 306 -5.42 -11.26 22.48
CA ILE A 306 -5.29 -9.85 22.88
C ILE A 306 -6.18 -8.93 22.02
N PHE A 307 -6.34 -9.23 20.73
CA PHE A 307 -7.26 -8.50 19.86
C PHE A 307 -8.73 -8.76 20.24
N MET A 308 -9.08 -9.99 20.64
CA MET A 308 -10.42 -10.32 21.12
C MET A 308 -10.75 -9.63 22.46
N LEU A 309 -9.76 -9.53 23.35
CA LEU A 309 -9.87 -8.78 24.60
C LEU A 309 -10.03 -7.28 24.34
N TYR A 310 -9.31 -6.72 23.38
CA TYR A 310 -9.49 -5.33 22.93
C TYR A 310 -10.94 -5.09 22.48
N LEU A 311 -11.43 -5.90 21.54
CA LEU A 311 -12.79 -5.76 21.01
C LEU A 311 -13.85 -5.90 22.11
N SER A 312 -13.67 -6.87 23.00
CA SER A 312 -14.61 -7.12 24.09
C SER A 312 -14.62 -6.01 25.14
N GLN A 313 -13.46 -5.41 25.45
CA GLN A 313 -13.40 -4.31 26.41
C GLN A 313 -13.95 -3.01 25.83
N LYS A 314 -13.77 -2.78 24.52
CA LYS A 314 -14.28 -1.59 23.84
C LYS A 314 -15.78 -1.67 23.55
N TYR A 315 -16.26 -2.81 23.08
CA TYR A 315 -17.62 -2.97 22.55
C TYR A 315 -18.52 -3.93 23.34
N GLY A 316 -17.98 -4.59 24.36
CA GLY A 316 -18.65 -5.68 25.07
C GLY A 316 -18.50 -7.03 24.37
N ASP A 317 -18.60 -8.12 25.15
CA ASP A 317 -18.40 -9.50 24.70
C ASP A 317 -19.29 -9.92 23.50
N GLN A 318 -20.45 -9.29 23.35
CA GLN A 318 -21.42 -9.60 22.29
C GLN A 318 -20.86 -9.36 20.88
N ILE A 319 -19.83 -8.52 20.73
CA ILE A 319 -19.20 -8.27 19.43
C ILE A 319 -18.62 -9.54 18.79
N ILE A 320 -18.06 -10.44 19.60
CA ILE A 320 -17.46 -11.69 19.11
C ILE A 320 -18.53 -12.56 18.44
N LYS A 321 -19.71 -12.65 19.07
CA LYS A 321 -20.86 -13.36 18.50
C LYS A 321 -21.39 -12.71 17.23
N GLU A 322 -21.43 -11.39 17.17
CA GLU A 322 -21.85 -10.66 15.96
C GLU A 322 -20.90 -10.91 14.79
N ILE A 323 -19.60 -11.02 15.05
CA ILE A 323 -18.59 -11.40 14.06
C ILE A 323 -18.91 -12.78 13.49
N TYR A 324 -19.25 -13.78 14.32
CA TYR A 324 -19.66 -15.10 13.84
C TYR A 324 -20.97 -15.10 13.09
N GLN A 325 -21.95 -14.30 13.51
CA GLN A 325 -23.22 -14.17 12.78
C GLN A 325 -23.01 -13.55 11.39
N ALA A 326 -22.04 -12.65 11.24
CA ALA A 326 -21.63 -12.12 9.94
C ALA A 326 -20.85 -13.14 9.08
N MET A 327 -20.41 -14.27 9.66
CA MET A 327 -19.73 -15.38 8.97
C MET A 327 -20.66 -16.48 8.44
N VAL A 328 -21.98 -16.27 8.47
CA VAL A 328 -22.97 -17.25 8.00
C VAL A 328 -23.33 -17.08 6.50
N PRO A 329 -23.32 -15.86 5.91
CA PRO A 329 -23.51 -15.71 4.47
C PRO A 329 -22.54 -14.70 3.80
N ARG A 330 -21.44 -15.16 3.15
CA ARG A 330 -20.75 -14.60 1.95
C ARG A 330 -19.36 -15.21 1.76
N VAL A 331 -18.78 -15.03 0.57
CA VAL A 331 -17.40 -15.45 0.27
C VAL A 331 -16.42 -14.50 1.01
N TYR A 332 -15.68 -15.04 1.97
CA TYR A 332 -14.76 -14.28 2.83
C TYR A 332 -13.39 -14.12 2.15
N SER A 333 -13.10 -12.91 1.69
CA SER A 333 -11.73 -12.47 1.51
C SER A 333 -11.54 -11.17 2.25
N TYR A 334 -10.34 -10.90 2.77
CA TYR A 334 -9.99 -9.63 3.41
C TYR A 334 -10.83 -9.30 4.65
N LEU A 335 -11.14 -10.31 5.48
CA LEU A 335 -11.85 -10.12 6.76
C LEU A 335 -13.17 -9.33 6.66
N MET A 336 -13.90 -9.45 5.53
CA MET A 336 -15.12 -8.69 5.24
C MET A 336 -16.23 -8.80 6.32
N ASN A 337 -16.22 -9.85 7.13
CA ASN A 337 -17.11 -10.00 8.29
C ASN A 337 -16.88 -8.91 9.35
N PHE A 338 -15.63 -8.50 9.57
CA PHE A 338 -15.30 -7.40 10.48
C PHE A 338 -15.82 -6.06 9.94
N ARG A 339 -15.77 -5.85 8.62
CA ARG A 339 -16.26 -4.62 7.98
C ARG A 339 -17.71 -4.34 8.33
N GLU A 340 -18.59 -5.34 8.21
CA GLU A 340 -20.02 -5.13 8.50
C GLU A 340 -20.25 -4.81 9.99
N VAL A 341 -19.57 -5.54 10.88
CA VAL A 341 -19.69 -5.38 12.34
C VAL A 341 -19.18 -4.00 12.79
N PHE A 342 -18.06 -3.53 12.24
CA PHE A 342 -17.50 -2.21 12.57
C PHE A 342 -18.25 -1.06 11.90
N ALA A 343 -18.72 -1.23 10.66
CA ALA A 343 -19.49 -0.20 9.97
C ALA A 343 -20.78 0.15 10.74
N ARG A 344 -21.45 -0.85 11.34
CA ARG A 344 -22.62 -0.64 12.22
C ARG A 344 -22.30 0.19 13.47
N ARG A 345 -21.03 0.30 13.84
CA ARG A 345 -20.50 1.06 14.98
C ARG A 345 -19.83 2.38 14.55
N GLY A 346 -19.91 2.76 13.28
CA GLY A 346 -19.27 3.96 12.76
C GLY A 346 -17.75 3.87 12.67
N SER A 347 -17.19 2.66 12.59
CA SER A 347 -15.75 2.41 12.51
C SER A 347 -15.39 1.49 11.33
N SER A 348 -14.11 1.19 11.19
CA SER A 348 -13.54 0.28 10.18
C SER A 348 -12.45 -0.59 10.79
N LEU A 349 -12.19 -1.76 10.19
CA LEU A 349 -11.12 -2.66 10.66
C LEU A 349 -9.76 -1.94 10.78
N PRO A 350 -9.36 -1.07 9.82
CA PRO A 350 -8.13 -0.29 9.98
C PRO A 350 -8.13 0.71 11.13
N SER A 351 -9.27 1.35 11.39
CA SER A 351 -9.38 2.28 12.52
C SER A 351 -9.25 1.50 13.85
N GLU A 352 -9.93 0.37 13.94
CA GLU A 352 -9.84 -0.53 15.11
C GLU A 352 -8.46 -1.12 15.30
N PHE A 353 -7.78 -1.52 14.21
CA PHE A 353 -6.45 -2.09 14.29
C PHE A 353 -5.42 -1.04 14.74
N LYS A 354 -5.49 0.20 14.24
CA LYS A 354 -4.62 1.30 14.69
C LYS A 354 -4.84 1.65 16.16
N GLU A 355 -6.08 1.58 16.65
CA GLU A 355 -6.36 1.84 18.06
C GLU A 355 -5.94 0.67 18.95
N PHE A 356 -6.14 -0.57 18.49
CA PHE A 356 -5.62 -1.77 19.13
C PHE A 356 -4.10 -1.70 19.33
N THR A 357 -3.34 -1.26 18.32
CA THR A 357 -1.88 -1.14 18.44
C THR A 357 -1.46 -0.04 19.42
N LEU A 358 -2.25 1.03 19.55
CA LEU A 358 -2.08 2.02 20.62
C LEU A 358 -2.36 1.43 22.02
N TRP A 359 -3.42 0.65 22.18
CA TRP A 359 -3.72 -0.03 23.46
C TRP A 359 -2.58 -0.95 23.87
N ASN A 360 -1.95 -1.63 22.91
CA ASN A 360 -0.78 -2.48 23.17
C ASN A 360 0.45 -1.67 23.58
N ALA A 361 0.64 -0.45 23.05
CA ALA A 361 1.70 0.45 23.50
C ALA A 361 1.56 0.86 24.98
N LEU A 362 0.33 0.86 25.51
CA LEU A 362 -0.04 1.27 26.87
C LEU A 362 -0.11 0.09 27.86
N THR A 363 0.52 -1.04 27.55
CA THR A 363 0.58 -2.21 28.47
C THR A 363 1.82 -2.18 29.36
N GLY A 364 1.86 -3.06 30.36
CA GLY A 364 3.01 -3.25 31.24
C GLY A 364 3.40 -1.95 31.95
N ASP A 365 4.65 -1.52 31.76
CA ASP A 365 5.20 -0.32 32.43
C ASP A 365 4.53 0.99 32.00
N ARG A 366 3.81 0.99 30.86
CA ARG A 366 3.09 2.17 30.34
C ARG A 366 1.61 2.20 30.74
N TYR A 367 1.11 1.19 31.45
CA TYR A 367 -0.30 1.09 31.86
C TYR A 367 -0.79 2.23 32.74
N SER A 368 0.09 2.86 33.52
CA SER A 368 -0.31 3.96 34.40
C SER A 368 -0.56 5.28 33.66
N LEU A 369 -0.20 5.38 32.38
CA LEU A 369 -0.36 6.60 31.59
C LEU A 369 -1.83 6.88 31.29
N LYS A 370 -2.25 8.14 31.53
CA LYS A 370 -3.59 8.60 31.17
C LYS A 370 -3.57 9.32 29.83
N ILE A 371 -4.44 8.93 28.91
CA ILE A 371 -4.57 9.59 27.62
C ILE A 371 -5.30 10.92 27.76
N LYS A 372 -4.70 12.00 27.27
CA LYS A 372 -5.31 13.32 27.09
C LYS A 372 -6.08 13.32 25.78
N GLU A 373 -7.39 13.53 25.86
CA GLU A 373 -8.25 13.69 24.70
C GLU A 373 -7.97 15.05 24.02
N PRO A 374 -8.37 15.25 22.74
CA PRO A 374 -8.22 16.54 22.06
C PRO A 374 -8.88 17.72 22.78
N SER A 375 -9.87 17.47 23.65
CA SER A 375 -10.49 18.49 24.51
C SER A 375 -9.59 18.98 25.65
N GLY A 376 -8.47 18.28 25.91
CA GLY A 376 -7.59 18.48 27.06
C GLY A 376 -8.05 17.74 28.32
N GLU A 377 -9.17 17.02 28.27
CA GLU A 377 -9.64 16.18 29.37
C GLU A 377 -8.87 14.86 29.42
N LEU A 378 -8.66 14.33 30.63
CA LEU A 378 -8.06 13.01 30.81
C LEU A 378 -9.13 11.95 30.58
N SER A 379 -8.84 11.02 29.68
CA SER A 379 -9.64 9.83 29.45
C SER A 379 -9.61 8.95 30.70
N GLU A 380 -10.79 8.61 31.25
CA GLU A 380 -10.87 7.83 32.50
C GLU A 380 -10.39 6.38 32.33
N ARG A 381 -10.52 5.79 31.11
CA ARG A 381 -9.99 4.46 30.73
C ARG A 381 -9.83 4.34 29.21
N PHE A 382 -8.65 4.63 28.69
CA PHE A 382 -8.34 4.49 27.25
C PHE A 382 -7.62 3.18 26.89
N HIS A 383 -7.56 2.18 27.78
CA HIS A 383 -6.83 0.94 27.51
C HIS A 383 -7.38 -0.24 28.32
N TYR A 384 -6.77 -1.42 28.14
CA TYR A 384 -7.14 -2.65 28.83
C TYR A 384 -7.23 -2.45 30.34
N SER A 385 -8.32 -2.90 30.97
CA SER A 385 -8.52 -2.90 32.42
C SER A 385 -7.42 -3.64 33.17
N HIS A 386 -6.96 -4.79 32.66
CA HIS A 386 -5.87 -5.59 33.20
C HIS A 386 -4.52 -5.36 32.50
N GLY A 387 -4.34 -4.25 31.78
CA GLY A 387 -3.12 -3.98 30.99
C GLY A 387 -1.81 -4.00 31.79
N ALA A 388 -1.87 -3.80 33.11
CA ALA A 388 -0.73 -3.96 34.03
C ALA A 388 -0.21 -5.41 34.13
N ARG A 389 -1.08 -6.41 33.88
CA ARG A 389 -0.72 -7.83 33.84
C ARG A 389 -0.11 -8.22 32.49
N TYR A 390 -0.38 -7.46 31.44
CA TYR A 390 0.05 -7.78 30.08
C TYR A 390 1.50 -7.35 29.84
N PRO A 391 2.27 -8.09 29.03
CA PRO A 391 3.65 -7.72 28.72
C PRO A 391 3.72 -6.36 28.03
N SER A 392 4.75 -5.56 28.32
CA SER A 392 5.08 -4.38 27.52
C SER A 392 5.41 -4.80 26.09
N VAL A 393 4.86 -4.11 25.09
CA VAL A 393 5.19 -4.39 23.68
C VAL A 393 6.68 -4.20 23.40
N ALA A 394 7.26 -5.16 22.68
CA ALA A 394 8.67 -5.14 22.36
C ALA A 394 9.00 -4.02 21.35
N ILE A 395 10.03 -3.25 21.67
CA ILE A 395 10.63 -2.27 20.77
C ILE A 395 12.04 -2.76 20.47
N LEU A 396 12.32 -3.07 19.21
CA LEU A 396 13.65 -3.52 18.78
C LEU A 396 14.69 -2.44 19.09
N GLN A 397 15.91 -2.86 19.48
CA GLN A 397 16.97 -1.92 19.87
C GLN A 397 17.29 -0.90 18.77
N ASP A 398 17.29 -1.34 17.50
CA ASP A 398 17.50 -0.49 16.32
C ASP A 398 16.35 0.50 16.07
N ASN A 399 15.20 0.32 16.73
CA ASN A 399 14.06 1.21 16.67
C ASN A 399 14.03 2.19 17.85
N ILE A 400 15.07 2.23 18.70
CA ILE A 400 15.20 3.20 19.80
C ILE A 400 16.22 4.27 19.43
N HIS A 401 15.75 5.51 19.29
CA HIS A 401 16.54 6.64 18.81
C HIS A 401 16.66 7.72 19.87
N SER A 402 17.89 8.16 20.11
CA SER A 402 18.23 9.34 20.92
C SER A 402 19.19 10.27 20.19
N GLN A 403 19.40 10.04 18.89
CA GLN A 403 20.27 10.84 18.03
C GLN A 403 19.51 11.16 16.76
N TYR A 404 19.72 12.37 16.27
CA TYR A 404 18.99 12.93 15.12
C TYR A 404 20.00 13.57 14.14
N PRO A 405 19.74 13.63 12.83
CA PRO A 405 18.58 13.04 12.18
C PRO A 405 18.71 11.51 12.18
N VAL A 406 17.59 10.83 12.04
CA VAL A 406 17.55 9.38 11.83
C VAL A 406 16.69 9.10 10.61
N LYS A 407 17.13 8.18 9.76
CA LYS A 407 16.34 7.60 8.69
C LYS A 407 16.58 6.11 8.65
N LEU A 408 15.52 5.33 8.64
CA LEU A 408 15.60 3.88 8.54
C LEU A 408 14.57 3.38 7.54
N VAL A 409 15.01 2.53 6.63
CA VAL A 409 14.15 1.75 5.75
C VAL A 409 13.97 0.38 6.38
N LEU A 410 12.73 0.01 6.68
CA LEU A 410 12.37 -1.32 7.12
C LEU A 410 12.28 -2.21 5.88
N ASP A 411 13.15 -3.21 5.81
CA ASP A 411 13.11 -4.21 4.76
C ASP A 411 11.96 -5.21 5.00
N SER A 412 11.74 -6.12 4.05
CA SER A 412 10.68 -7.11 4.11
C SER A 412 10.74 -8.07 5.31
N ARG A 413 11.81 -8.09 6.10
CA ARG A 413 11.89 -8.87 7.35
C ARG A 413 11.53 -8.07 8.58
N ARG A 414 11.60 -6.75 8.50
CA ARG A 414 11.36 -5.81 9.60
C ARG A 414 10.04 -5.10 9.47
N SER A 415 9.57 -4.88 8.25
CA SER A 415 8.24 -4.35 7.99
C SER A 415 7.17 -5.25 8.62
N PRO A 416 6.11 -4.68 9.20
CA PRO A 416 5.01 -5.48 9.69
C PRO A 416 4.29 -6.19 8.54
N ASP A 417 3.93 -7.45 8.76
CA ASP A 417 3.02 -8.22 7.91
C ASP A 417 1.61 -7.58 7.94
N HIS A 418 0.70 -7.97 7.05
CA HIS A 418 -0.68 -7.49 7.07
C HIS A 418 -1.31 -7.64 8.46
N LEU A 419 -1.90 -6.58 9.02
CA LEU A 419 -2.41 -6.56 10.40
C LEU A 419 -1.33 -6.93 11.44
N GLY A 420 -0.10 -6.52 11.18
CA GLY A 420 1.00 -6.41 12.14
C GLY A 420 1.35 -4.95 12.40
N ALA A 421 2.15 -4.71 13.44
CA ALA A 421 2.67 -3.39 13.77
C ALA A 421 4.11 -3.39 14.27
N GLN A 422 4.84 -2.32 13.93
CA GLN A 422 6.17 -2.00 14.44
C GLN A 422 6.14 -0.77 15.34
N TYR A 423 6.89 -0.83 16.43
CA TYR A 423 6.99 0.24 17.42
C TYR A 423 8.38 0.85 17.36
N ILE A 424 8.43 2.17 17.30
CA ILE A 424 9.66 2.97 17.19
C ILE A 424 9.64 4.03 18.28
N ARG A 425 10.71 4.09 19.07
CA ARG A 425 10.84 4.95 20.23
C ARG A 425 11.83 6.08 19.96
N PHE A 426 11.43 7.30 20.23
CA PHE A 426 12.22 8.52 20.10
C PHE A 426 12.39 9.18 21.47
N LEU A 427 13.63 9.49 21.83
CA LEU A 427 14.03 10.07 23.11
C LEU A 427 14.84 11.35 22.89
N PRO A 428 14.62 12.40 23.70
CA PRO A 428 15.39 13.63 23.55
C PRO A 428 16.87 13.40 23.87
N ARG A 429 17.78 14.14 23.20
CA ARG A 429 19.22 14.03 23.52
C ARG A 429 19.53 14.59 24.89
N GLU A 430 18.96 15.76 25.18
CA GLU A 430 19.09 16.49 26.43
C GLU A 430 17.72 17.09 26.80
N PRO A 431 17.17 16.76 27.99
CA PRO A 431 15.93 17.35 28.48
C PRO A 431 15.96 18.89 28.48
N GLY A 432 14.87 19.52 28.05
CA GLY A 432 14.64 20.97 28.06
C GLY A 432 15.32 21.78 26.94
N GLN A 433 16.20 21.20 26.12
CA GLN A 433 16.85 21.91 25.01
C GLN A 433 16.13 21.75 23.68
N GLU A 434 15.62 20.54 23.44
CA GLU A 434 14.84 20.22 22.27
C GLU A 434 13.41 20.76 22.49
N LYS A 435 12.77 21.23 21.42
CA LYS A 435 11.43 21.84 21.51
C LYS A 435 10.47 21.29 20.48
N GLN A 436 10.96 20.55 19.49
CA GLN A 436 10.14 20.03 18.41
C GLN A 436 10.81 18.81 17.77
N LEU A 437 10.04 17.76 17.56
CA LEU A 437 10.41 16.57 16.80
C LEU A 437 9.53 16.49 15.56
N SER A 438 10.14 16.28 14.39
CA SER A 438 9.42 16.02 13.15
C SER A 438 9.59 14.57 12.76
N ILE A 439 8.50 13.88 12.45
CA ILE A 439 8.49 12.47 12.04
C ILE A 439 7.83 12.36 10.67
N LYS A 440 8.52 11.76 9.70
CA LYS A 440 7.99 11.37 8.38
C LYS A 440 7.93 9.85 8.30
N ILE A 441 6.87 9.35 7.67
CA ILE A 441 6.77 7.98 7.19
C ILE A 441 6.63 7.98 5.66
N ASP A 442 7.04 6.88 5.04
CA ASP A 442 7.09 6.74 3.59
C ASP A 442 7.00 5.24 3.26
N GLY A 443 5.78 4.79 2.94
CA GLY A 443 5.48 3.43 2.54
C GLY A 443 5.53 3.25 1.03
N ASP A 444 5.52 2.01 0.55
CA ASP A 444 5.42 1.72 -0.89
C ASP A 444 4.18 2.38 -1.51
N ASP A 445 4.37 3.04 -2.66
CA ASP A 445 3.30 3.68 -3.42
C ASP A 445 2.20 2.69 -3.80
N VAL A 446 0.94 3.09 -3.63
CA VAL A 446 -0.25 2.32 -3.98
C VAL A 446 -0.81 2.79 -5.32
N GLY A 447 -0.97 1.88 -6.28
CA GLY A 447 -1.54 2.22 -7.59
C GLY A 447 -3.03 2.58 -7.52
N TRP A 448 -3.53 3.39 -8.46
CA TRP A 448 -4.94 3.80 -8.50
C TRP A 448 -5.96 2.64 -8.49
N GLU A 449 -5.68 1.58 -9.24
CA GLU A 449 -6.55 0.39 -9.29
C GLU A 449 -6.55 -0.37 -7.96
N GLU A 450 -5.38 -0.47 -7.32
CA GLU A 450 -5.17 -1.10 -6.02
C GLU A 450 -5.84 -0.30 -4.90
N LEU A 451 -5.70 1.03 -4.92
CA LEU A 451 -6.36 1.92 -3.98
C LEU A 451 -7.89 1.77 -4.02
N GLY A 452 -8.46 1.64 -5.22
CA GLY A 452 -9.89 1.39 -5.39
C GLY A 452 -10.34 0.06 -4.76
N LEU A 453 -9.50 -0.98 -4.81
CA LEU A 453 -9.75 -2.25 -4.14
C LEU A 453 -9.63 -2.10 -2.61
N LEU A 454 -8.54 -1.51 -2.12
CA LEU A 454 -8.29 -1.28 -0.70
C LEU A 454 -9.44 -0.49 -0.05
N HIS A 455 -9.84 0.64 -0.65
CA HIS A 455 -10.99 1.43 -0.20
C HIS A 455 -12.29 0.62 -0.24
N GLY A 456 -12.46 -0.22 -1.27
CA GLY A 456 -13.56 -1.17 -1.37
C GLY A 456 -13.68 -2.10 -0.16
N PHE A 457 -12.56 -2.39 0.52
CA PHE A 457 -12.49 -3.21 1.74
C PHE A 457 -12.33 -2.37 3.03
N GLY A 458 -12.17 -1.05 2.90
CA GLY A 458 -11.97 -0.12 4.01
C GLY A 458 -10.51 0.06 4.43
N PHE A 459 -9.56 -0.53 3.69
CA PHE A 459 -8.10 -0.45 3.85
C PHE A 459 -7.50 0.74 3.10
N CYS A 460 -6.29 1.16 3.49
CA CYS A 460 -5.64 2.37 2.98
C CYS A 460 -4.12 2.27 2.78
N GLY A 461 -3.56 1.05 2.71
CA GLY A 461 -2.10 0.84 2.59
C GLY A 461 -1.45 0.79 3.97
N TRP A 462 -0.79 1.88 4.37
CA TRP A 462 -0.11 2.00 5.66
C TRP A 462 -0.94 2.78 6.69
N GLY A 463 -0.68 2.52 7.96
CA GLY A 463 -1.23 3.29 9.09
C GLY A 463 -0.12 3.71 10.04
N ALA A 464 -0.25 4.90 10.62
CA ALA A 464 0.73 5.38 11.58
C ALA A 464 0.08 6.17 12.72
N LYS A 465 0.25 5.66 13.94
CA LYS A 465 -0.13 6.36 15.18
C LYS A 465 1.11 6.86 15.90
N VAL A 466 0.95 7.94 16.64
CA VAL A 466 2.02 8.52 17.45
C VAL A 466 1.52 8.71 18.87
N LEU A 467 2.31 8.27 19.85
CA LEU A 467 2.03 8.44 21.26
C LEU A 467 3.10 9.36 21.86
N GLU A 468 2.69 10.54 22.29
CA GLU A 468 3.51 11.54 22.95
C GLU A 468 3.38 11.35 24.46
N ILE A 469 4.47 11.03 25.17
CA ILE A 469 4.45 10.66 26.58
C ILE A 469 5.15 11.74 27.41
N ASP A 470 4.44 12.20 28.44
CA ASP A 470 4.91 13.07 29.51
C ASP A 470 4.93 12.21 30.80
N TRP A 471 6.12 11.76 31.18
CA TRP A 471 6.31 10.90 32.34
C TRP A 471 6.18 11.68 33.66
N ASP A 472 6.48 12.98 33.65
CA ASP A 472 6.35 13.86 34.81
C ASP A 472 4.89 14.03 35.23
N ASP A 473 3.96 14.15 34.28
CA ASP A 473 2.51 14.19 34.53
C ASP A 473 1.86 12.79 34.48
N SER A 474 2.61 11.75 34.07
CA SER A 474 2.09 10.40 33.79
C SER A 474 0.91 10.42 32.81
N THR A 475 1.05 11.20 31.74
CA THR A 475 0.04 11.36 30.69
C THR A 475 0.61 11.08 29.31
N ALA A 476 -0.26 10.81 28.37
CA ALA A 476 0.13 10.75 26.96
C ALA A 476 -0.94 11.33 26.04
N VAL A 477 -0.54 11.79 24.85
CA VAL A 477 -1.44 12.23 23.78
C VAL A 477 -1.26 11.28 22.60
N ALA A 478 -2.36 10.82 22.02
CA ALA A 478 -2.34 9.97 20.84
C ALA A 478 -2.71 10.79 19.59
N GLU A 479 -1.80 10.85 18.64
CA GLU A 479 -1.97 11.51 17.35
C GLU A 479 -1.91 10.48 16.20
N GLU A 480 -2.27 10.92 15.00
CA GLU A 480 -2.22 10.10 13.79
C GLU A 480 -1.46 10.81 12.67
N ILE A 481 -0.53 10.07 12.07
CA ILE A 481 0.02 10.42 10.77
C ILE A 481 -0.86 9.73 9.73
N ILE A 482 -1.63 10.52 8.99
CA ILE A 482 -2.51 10.01 7.93
C ILE A 482 -1.70 10.02 6.62
N PRO A 483 -1.33 8.86 6.06
CA PRO A 483 -0.56 8.82 4.82
C PRO A 483 -1.39 9.27 3.62
N PHE A 484 -0.73 9.81 2.60
CA PHE A 484 -1.36 10.08 1.33
C PHE A 484 -1.83 8.79 0.66
N PRO A 485 -3.04 8.75 0.06
CA PRO A 485 -3.61 7.51 -0.47
C PRO A 485 -2.73 6.78 -1.49
N ILE A 486 -1.99 7.52 -2.32
CA ILE A 486 -1.15 6.96 -3.38
C ILE A 486 0.30 6.87 -2.92
N SER A 487 0.92 7.99 -2.56
CA SER A 487 2.36 7.98 -2.24
C SER A 487 2.69 7.37 -0.88
N GLN A 488 1.69 7.12 -0.03
CA GLN A 488 1.87 6.57 1.32
C GLN A 488 2.87 7.33 2.21
N GLU A 489 3.18 8.57 1.83
CA GLU A 489 3.97 9.50 2.63
C GLU A 489 3.07 10.16 3.67
N GLY A 490 3.58 10.40 4.87
CA GLY A 490 2.88 11.16 5.90
C GLY A 490 3.86 11.82 6.86
N GLN A 491 3.48 12.92 7.49
CA GLN A 491 4.33 13.63 8.45
C GLN A 491 3.53 14.21 9.61
N ILE A 492 4.15 14.29 10.79
CA ILE A 492 3.70 15.09 11.93
C ILE A 492 4.87 15.88 12.56
N ASN A 493 4.54 17.02 13.15
CA ASN A 493 5.45 17.82 13.95
C ASN A 493 4.91 17.88 15.39
N ILE A 494 5.76 17.50 16.35
CA ILE A 494 5.43 17.33 17.77
C ILE A 494 6.14 18.44 18.53
N ASP A 495 5.38 19.35 19.12
CA ASP A 495 5.91 20.45 19.94
C ASP A 495 6.12 20.01 21.39
N GLY A 496 7.16 20.54 22.05
CA GLY A 496 7.47 20.18 23.44
C GLY A 496 8.29 18.91 23.60
N PHE A 497 8.84 18.36 22.51
CA PHE A 497 9.77 17.23 22.58
C PHE A 497 11.04 17.60 23.35
N GLY A 498 11.27 16.96 24.50
CA GLY A 498 12.31 17.27 25.48
C GLY A 498 11.82 18.08 26.68
N ASP A 499 10.69 18.78 26.57
CA ASP A 499 9.98 19.50 27.65
C ASP A 499 8.61 20.02 27.14
N PRO A 500 7.47 19.46 27.57
CA PRO A 500 7.30 18.42 28.60
C PRO A 500 7.33 16.97 28.08
N ILE A 501 7.45 16.73 26.76
CA ILE A 501 7.34 15.38 26.19
C ILE A 501 8.69 14.65 26.32
N ASP A 502 8.74 13.63 27.15
CA ASP A 502 9.94 12.83 27.46
C ASP A 502 10.21 11.73 26.43
N GLU A 503 9.15 11.21 25.80
CA GLU A 503 9.22 10.06 24.91
C GLU A 503 8.14 10.17 23.84
N VAL A 504 8.49 9.81 22.60
CA VAL A 504 7.53 9.66 21.51
C VAL A 504 7.61 8.24 20.97
N ILE A 505 6.46 7.57 20.82
CA ILE A 505 6.37 6.25 20.19
C ILE A 505 5.60 6.38 18.88
N LEU A 506 6.27 6.08 17.76
CA LEU A 506 5.62 5.87 16.48
C LEU A 506 5.23 4.40 16.36
N VAL A 507 3.97 4.15 15.99
CA VAL A 507 3.43 2.82 15.71
C VAL A 507 3.09 2.74 14.22
N LEU A 508 3.90 2.01 13.46
CA LEU A 508 3.66 1.73 12.05
C LEU A 508 2.85 0.45 11.91
N SER A 509 1.75 0.48 11.18
CA SER A 509 0.88 -0.68 10.96
C SER A 509 0.70 -0.92 9.47
N ASN A 510 0.76 -2.18 9.05
CA ASN A 510 0.46 -2.57 7.68
C ASN A 510 -1.03 -2.91 7.58
N LEU A 511 -1.75 -2.11 6.80
CA LEU A 511 -3.18 -2.24 6.57
C LEU A 511 -3.45 -2.69 5.12
N ASP A 512 -2.44 -3.18 4.41
CA ASP A 512 -2.56 -3.72 3.06
C ASP A 512 -2.57 -5.25 3.12
N PRO A 513 -3.65 -5.92 2.70
CA PRO A 513 -3.72 -7.38 2.69
C PRO A 513 -2.95 -8.06 1.55
N GLU A 514 -2.43 -7.32 0.57
CA GLU A 514 -1.67 -7.90 -0.55
C GLU A 514 -0.15 -7.69 -0.43
N HIS A 515 0.30 -6.86 0.52
CA HIS A 515 1.70 -6.47 0.72
C HIS A 515 2.34 -7.02 2.01
N ASP A 516 2.34 -8.34 2.18
CA ASP A 516 3.27 -8.96 3.14
C ASP A 516 4.72 -8.77 2.67
N GLY A 517 5.50 -8.04 3.45
CA GLY A 517 6.88 -7.68 3.11
C GLY A 517 7.04 -6.42 2.25
N GLY A 518 6.02 -5.55 2.19
CA GLY A 518 6.15 -4.20 1.66
C GLY A 518 7.24 -3.40 2.39
N THR A 519 7.83 -2.42 1.72
CA THR A 519 8.86 -1.55 2.30
C THR A 519 8.17 -0.33 2.91
N VAL A 520 8.55 0.00 4.14
CA VAL A 520 8.19 1.26 4.77
C VAL A 520 9.43 1.85 5.38
N SER A 521 9.56 3.16 5.30
CA SER A 521 10.63 3.89 5.97
C SER A 521 10.05 4.94 6.90
N TYR A 522 10.84 5.29 7.91
CA TYR A 522 10.58 6.46 8.71
C TYR A 522 11.85 7.31 8.80
N ALA A 523 11.65 8.60 8.95
CA ALA A 523 12.70 9.54 9.27
C ALA A 523 12.24 10.46 10.39
N ALA A 524 13.16 10.83 11.26
CA ALA A 524 12.90 11.83 12.27
C ALA A 524 14.08 12.78 12.42
N ASP A 525 13.79 14.06 12.61
CA ASP A 525 14.81 15.07 12.90
C ASP A 525 14.30 16.07 13.93
N LEU A 526 15.24 16.63 14.67
CA LEU A 526 15.00 17.78 15.52
C LEU A 526 14.88 18.98 14.60
N SER A 527 13.65 19.45 14.41
CA SER A 527 13.37 20.58 13.53
C SER A 527 14.19 21.80 13.99
N PRO A 528 15.16 22.29 13.21
CA PRO A 528 15.57 23.67 13.38
C PRO A 528 14.37 24.52 12.94
N ARG A 529 14.03 25.57 13.70
CA ARG A 529 12.96 26.51 13.38
C ARG A 529 13.27 27.29 12.10
N ILE A 530 13.16 26.64 10.95
CA ILE A 530 13.45 27.26 9.66
C ILE A 530 12.16 27.86 9.17
N LYS A 531 12.12 29.18 9.23
CA LYS A 531 10.93 29.93 8.91
C LYS A 531 10.94 30.26 7.43
N ILE A 532 9.97 29.71 6.71
CA ILE A 532 9.55 30.31 5.45
C ILE A 532 8.71 31.54 5.83
N SER A 533 9.16 32.71 5.41
CA SER A 533 8.47 33.98 5.66
C SER A 533 7.97 34.60 4.37
N GLU A 534 7.00 35.50 4.51
CA GLU A 534 6.46 36.28 3.39
C GLU A 534 5.90 35.44 2.23
N LEU A 535 5.43 34.22 2.52
CA LEU A 535 4.78 33.40 1.51
C LEU A 535 3.52 34.10 0.98
N SER A 536 3.52 34.41 -0.32
CA SER A 536 2.39 35.03 -1.01
C SER A 536 2.15 34.34 -2.35
N ALA A 537 0.88 34.14 -2.71
CA ALA A 537 0.45 33.70 -4.03
C ALA A 537 -0.28 34.82 -4.76
N THR A 538 0.02 35.00 -6.05
CA THR A 538 -0.69 35.93 -6.92
C THR A 538 -1.07 35.22 -8.21
N SER A 539 -2.37 35.18 -8.52
CA SER A 539 -2.88 34.72 -9.82
C SER A 539 -2.80 35.83 -10.85
N ASP A 540 -2.42 35.50 -12.08
CA ASP A 540 -2.45 36.42 -13.22
C ASP A 540 -3.81 36.47 -13.93
N GLY A 541 -4.79 35.68 -13.48
CA GLY A 541 -6.12 35.59 -14.08
C GLY A 541 -6.20 34.70 -15.33
N ASN A 542 -5.08 34.14 -15.80
CA ASN A 542 -5.01 33.24 -16.96
C ASN A 542 -4.60 31.81 -16.56
N GLY A 543 -4.68 31.47 -15.27
CA GLY A 543 -4.34 30.15 -14.75
C GLY A 543 -2.88 29.97 -14.36
N PHE A 544 -2.08 31.04 -14.33
CA PHE A 544 -0.75 31.00 -13.75
C PHE A 544 -0.76 31.61 -12.35
N VAL A 545 -0.17 30.90 -11.39
CA VAL A 545 -0.02 31.38 -10.02
C VAL A 545 1.46 31.58 -9.71
N THR A 546 1.86 32.81 -9.43
CA THR A 546 3.21 33.10 -8.94
C THR A 546 3.23 33.07 -7.41
N LEU A 547 4.03 32.17 -6.86
CA LEU A 547 4.40 32.11 -5.46
C LEU A 547 5.68 32.90 -5.23
N ARG A 548 5.76 33.60 -4.09
CA ARG A 548 6.99 34.26 -3.61
C ARG A 548 7.17 33.96 -2.14
N TRP A 549 8.40 33.67 -1.72
CA TRP A 549 8.75 33.44 -0.32
C TRP A 549 10.19 33.84 -0.04
N ALA A 550 10.51 33.97 1.24
CA ALA A 550 11.86 34.10 1.77
C ALA A 550 12.19 32.88 2.64
N LEU A 551 13.43 32.41 2.54
CA LEU A 551 13.96 31.29 3.31
C LEU A 551 15.16 31.77 4.12
N GLU A 552 15.11 31.60 5.45
CA GLU A 552 16.30 31.76 6.28
C GLU A 552 17.21 30.53 6.10
N ALA A 553 18.37 30.73 5.47
CA ALA A 553 19.30 29.65 5.18
C ALA A 553 19.85 29.02 6.48
N SER A 554 19.86 27.69 6.52
CA SER A 554 20.43 26.88 7.60
C SER A 554 21.24 25.75 7.01
N ALA A 555 22.31 25.34 7.69
CA ALA A 555 23.23 24.31 7.21
C ALA A 555 22.57 22.93 6.97
N ARG A 556 21.36 22.69 7.49
CA ARG A 556 20.63 21.41 7.37
C ARG A 556 19.55 21.40 6.29
N VAL A 557 19.29 22.53 5.61
CA VAL A 557 18.27 22.60 4.55
C VAL A 557 18.86 22.19 3.23
N ALA A 558 18.29 21.15 2.63
CA ALA A 558 18.63 20.74 1.27
C ALA A 558 17.88 21.59 0.22
N GLY A 559 16.71 22.14 0.55
CA GLY A 559 15.96 23.05 -0.31
C GLY A 559 14.52 23.30 0.17
N VAL A 560 13.65 23.71 -0.74
CA VAL A 560 12.21 23.83 -0.49
C VAL A 560 11.39 23.04 -1.51
N ARG A 561 10.21 22.59 -1.09
CA ARG A 561 9.20 21.97 -1.93
C ARG A 561 7.97 22.83 -1.98
N VAL A 562 7.38 22.93 -3.18
CA VAL A 562 6.12 23.63 -3.41
C VAL A 562 4.99 22.61 -3.50
N MET A 563 3.93 22.87 -2.75
CA MET A 563 2.73 22.03 -2.69
C MET A 563 1.50 22.87 -2.97
N ARG A 564 0.52 22.30 -3.67
CA ARG A 564 -0.82 22.87 -3.79
C ARG A 564 -1.81 21.94 -3.14
N LYS A 565 -2.68 22.48 -2.30
CA LYS A 565 -3.79 21.76 -1.68
C LYS A 565 -5.12 22.26 -2.25
N ASN A 566 -6.00 21.36 -2.65
CA ASN A 566 -7.42 21.68 -2.87
C ASN A 566 -8.12 21.61 -1.52
N ALA A 567 -8.91 22.63 -1.16
CA ALA A 567 -9.60 22.67 0.12
C ALA A 567 -11.08 23.02 -0.05
N VAL A 568 -11.96 22.35 0.71
CA VAL A 568 -13.37 22.73 0.83
C VAL A 568 -13.57 23.54 2.13
N LEU A 569 -13.45 24.88 2.00
CA LEU A 569 -13.82 25.93 2.97
C LEU A 569 -12.99 26.09 4.28
N GLY A 570 -12.10 27.11 4.30
CA GLY A 570 -11.50 27.69 5.51
C GLY A 570 -10.00 28.04 5.35
N PRO A 571 -9.43 28.97 6.15
CA PRO A 571 -7.99 29.25 6.10
C PRO A 571 -7.16 28.03 6.54
N LEU A 572 -6.36 27.49 5.62
CA LEU A 572 -5.51 26.33 5.84
C LEU A 572 -4.46 26.60 6.94
N GLN A 573 -4.35 25.70 7.91
CA GLN A 573 -3.25 25.70 8.90
C GLN A 573 -2.02 24.97 8.35
N PRO A 574 -0.79 25.34 8.78
CA PRO A 574 0.44 24.68 8.34
C PRO A 574 0.41 23.14 8.42
N GLN A 575 -0.04 22.59 9.56
CA GLN A 575 -0.09 21.14 9.80
C GLN A 575 -1.07 20.43 8.86
N GLU A 576 -2.12 21.12 8.42
CA GLU A 576 -3.10 20.55 7.51
C GLU A 576 -2.49 20.26 6.13
N LEU A 577 -1.35 20.86 5.76
CA LEU A 577 -0.64 20.60 4.50
C LEU A 577 -0.09 19.17 4.40
N TYR A 578 0.11 18.48 5.53
CA TYR A 578 0.59 17.10 5.56
C TYR A 578 -0.55 16.08 5.72
N ARG A 579 -1.80 16.54 5.81
CA ARG A 579 -2.96 15.67 6.00
C ARG A 579 -3.79 15.59 4.72
N PRO A 580 -4.09 14.40 4.17
CA PRO A 580 -5.03 14.25 3.08
C PRO A 580 -6.44 14.69 3.50
N GLU A 581 -7.28 15.06 2.53
CA GLU A 581 -8.70 15.28 2.79
C GLU A 581 -9.41 13.93 2.97
N VAL A 582 -10.00 13.71 4.15
CA VAL A 582 -10.52 12.40 4.58
C VAL A 582 -11.79 11.98 3.81
N GLU A 583 -12.51 12.91 3.18
CA GLU A 583 -13.81 12.65 2.54
C GLU A 583 -13.79 12.57 1.00
N ASP A 584 -12.65 12.85 0.36
CA ASP A 584 -12.52 12.89 -1.09
C ASP A 584 -12.08 11.52 -1.65
N ASN A 585 -13.04 10.75 -2.14
CA ASN A 585 -12.81 9.55 -2.97
C ASN A 585 -12.20 9.86 -4.36
N ARG A 586 -11.64 11.06 -4.59
CA ARG A 586 -11.07 11.50 -5.88
C ARG A 586 -9.54 11.43 -5.90
N GLY A 587 -8.91 11.04 -4.79
CA GLY A 587 -7.57 10.47 -4.75
C GLY A 587 -6.40 11.40 -5.09
N ASP A 588 -6.58 12.72 -5.14
CA ASP A 588 -5.47 13.68 -5.24
C ASP A 588 -5.86 15.03 -4.62
N ALA A 589 -5.57 15.23 -3.33
CA ALA A 589 -5.71 16.54 -2.68
C ALA A 589 -4.38 17.33 -2.60
N TYR A 590 -3.27 16.78 -3.12
CA TYR A 590 -1.97 17.48 -3.21
C TYR A 590 -1.23 17.18 -4.49
N LEU A 591 -0.89 18.23 -5.23
CA LEU A 591 0.03 18.12 -6.35
C LEU A 591 1.39 18.65 -5.92
N PHE A 592 2.38 17.76 -5.98
CA PHE A 592 3.78 18.10 -5.79
C PHE A 592 4.29 18.80 -7.05
N TYR A 593 4.71 20.06 -6.90
CA TYR A 593 5.08 20.91 -8.03
C TYR A 593 6.57 20.93 -8.35
N GLY A 594 7.39 20.56 -7.39
CA GLY A 594 8.83 20.50 -7.57
C GLY A 594 9.60 20.67 -6.27
N ALA A 595 10.83 20.15 -6.29
CA ALA A 595 11.84 20.40 -5.28
C ALA A 595 12.85 21.39 -5.86
N PHE A 596 13.15 22.42 -5.09
CA PHE A 596 14.10 23.47 -5.42
C PHE A 596 15.28 23.34 -4.46
N PRO A 597 16.41 22.75 -4.89
CA PRO A 597 17.63 22.67 -4.09
C PRO A 597 18.05 24.05 -3.60
N LEU A 598 18.65 24.12 -2.40
CA LEU A 598 19.08 25.37 -1.80
C LEU A 598 20.04 26.17 -2.70
N ALA A 599 20.84 25.47 -3.52
CA ALA A 599 21.75 26.07 -4.50
C ALA A 599 21.03 26.86 -5.62
N ASP A 600 19.77 26.53 -5.90
CA ASP A 600 18.95 27.15 -6.95
C ASP A 600 18.08 28.29 -6.40
N LEU A 601 18.06 28.50 -5.08
CA LEU A 601 17.28 29.53 -4.41
C LEU A 601 18.08 30.85 -4.31
N ALA A 602 17.45 31.96 -4.71
CA ALA A 602 18.04 33.28 -4.56
C ALA A 602 18.04 33.73 -3.09
N SER A 603 19.07 34.47 -2.66
CA SER A 603 19.30 34.84 -1.25
C SER A 603 18.29 35.85 -0.67
N ASP A 604 17.53 36.55 -1.51
CA ASP A 604 16.69 37.69 -1.12
C ASP A 604 15.19 37.44 -1.31
N ARG A 605 14.78 36.71 -2.37
CA ARG A 605 13.40 36.21 -2.59
C ARG A 605 13.35 35.22 -3.74
N THR A 606 12.78 34.03 -3.51
CA THR A 606 12.55 33.04 -4.57
C THR A 606 11.11 33.10 -5.06
N SER A 607 10.90 32.89 -6.36
CA SER A 607 9.57 32.79 -6.97
C SER A 607 9.38 31.52 -7.79
N PHE A 608 8.20 30.93 -7.71
CA PHE A 608 7.77 29.80 -8.53
C PHE A 608 6.46 30.15 -9.25
N THR A 609 6.29 29.70 -10.49
CA THR A 609 5.02 29.85 -11.22
C THR A 609 4.39 28.49 -11.44
N ASP A 610 3.25 28.23 -10.81
CA ASP A 610 2.39 27.08 -11.11
C ASP A 610 1.64 27.36 -12.41
N SER A 611 2.09 26.73 -13.51
CA SER A 611 1.44 26.80 -14.82
C SER A 611 0.34 25.76 -15.03
N THR A 612 0.01 25.01 -13.98
CA THR A 612 -0.93 23.88 -14.01
C THR A 612 -2.06 24.06 -13.00
N ALA A 613 -2.39 25.30 -12.63
CA ALA A 613 -3.46 25.67 -11.69
C ALA A 613 -4.85 25.06 -12.03
N LEU A 614 -4.97 24.28 -13.10
CA LEU A 614 -6.19 23.76 -13.71
C LEU A 614 -6.05 22.36 -14.35
N LEU A 615 -5.75 21.34 -13.54
CA LEU A 615 -5.94 19.94 -13.95
C LEU A 615 -6.74 19.22 -12.86
N GLY A 616 -8.06 19.11 -13.05
CA GLY A 616 -8.95 18.32 -12.20
C GLY A 616 -10.44 18.56 -12.50
N PRO A 617 -11.34 17.61 -12.20
CA PRO A 617 -12.78 17.80 -12.36
C PRO A 617 -13.29 18.82 -11.32
N LEU A 618 -13.35 20.09 -11.72
CA LEU A 618 -13.77 21.19 -10.88
C LEU A 618 -15.27 21.13 -10.65
N THR A 619 -15.67 20.99 -9.39
CA THR A 619 -16.97 21.50 -8.93
C THR A 619 -16.81 23.00 -8.68
N ASP A 620 -17.87 23.79 -8.89
CA ASP A 620 -17.93 25.27 -8.80
C ASP A 620 -17.44 25.90 -7.47
N GLU A 621 -17.01 25.09 -6.50
CA GLU A 621 -16.60 25.47 -5.14
C GLU A 621 -15.11 25.18 -4.81
N SER A 622 -14.31 24.68 -5.76
CA SER A 622 -12.90 24.30 -5.48
C SER A 622 -12.03 25.54 -5.24
N ILE A 623 -11.19 25.54 -4.20
CA ILE A 623 -10.22 26.62 -3.92
C ILE A 623 -8.83 26.05 -3.65
N TYR A 624 -7.78 26.74 -4.11
CA TYR A 624 -6.39 26.29 -3.92
C TYR A 624 -5.64 27.09 -2.88
N TYR A 625 -5.01 26.38 -1.95
CA TYR A 625 -3.98 26.92 -1.07
C TYR A 625 -2.61 26.44 -1.53
N TYR A 626 -1.60 27.28 -1.36
CA TYR A 626 -0.23 26.92 -1.67
C TYR A 626 0.61 26.84 -0.40
N GLY A 627 1.41 25.80 -0.33
CA GLY A 627 2.36 25.55 0.74
C GLY A 627 3.79 25.55 0.20
N VAL A 628 4.71 26.10 0.99
CA VAL A 628 6.15 25.96 0.77
C VAL A 628 6.78 25.33 2.00
N VAL A 629 7.50 24.24 1.79
CA VAL A 629 8.01 23.39 2.86
C VAL A 629 9.51 23.20 2.72
N PRO A 630 10.32 23.49 3.75
CA PRO A 630 11.73 23.13 3.71
C PRO A 630 11.90 21.60 3.80
N PHE A 631 12.88 21.07 3.07
CA PHE A 631 13.25 19.65 3.14
C PHE A 631 14.73 19.49 3.46
N THR A 632 15.08 18.38 4.11
CA THR A 632 16.45 17.98 4.46
C THR A 632 16.91 16.83 3.54
N GLU A 633 18.11 16.28 3.75
CA GLU A 633 18.55 15.09 3.01
C GLU A 633 17.63 13.88 3.24
N GLU A 634 16.93 13.85 4.37
CA GLU A 634 16.03 12.80 4.80
C GLU A 634 14.65 12.90 4.17
N GLY A 635 14.23 14.11 3.78
CA GLY A 635 12.95 14.40 3.13
C GLY A 635 12.26 15.65 3.65
N ILE A 636 10.95 15.71 3.46
CA ILE A 636 10.09 16.77 4.01
C ILE A 636 9.97 16.49 5.52
N LEU A 637 10.68 17.28 6.33
CA LEU A 637 10.70 17.18 7.80
C LEU A 637 10.63 18.56 8.47
N GLY A 638 10.25 19.60 7.71
CA GLY A 638 10.19 20.98 8.17
C GLY A 638 8.82 21.43 8.67
N THR A 639 8.74 22.67 9.15
CA THR A 639 7.45 23.36 9.33
C THR A 639 7.08 24.06 8.01
N PRO A 640 5.88 23.81 7.45
CA PRO A 640 5.47 24.41 6.19
C PRO A 640 4.97 25.83 6.43
N ALA A 641 5.14 26.71 5.46
CA ALA A 641 4.36 27.94 5.37
C ALA A 641 3.22 27.75 4.37
N VAL A 642 2.06 28.30 4.68
CA VAL A 642 0.86 28.27 3.84
C VAL A 642 0.42 29.69 3.51
N THR A 643 -0.16 29.88 2.32
CA THR A 643 -0.68 31.18 1.89
C THR A 643 -1.84 31.62 2.77
N SER A 644 -1.91 32.91 3.11
CA SER A 644 -2.99 33.48 3.92
C SER A 644 -4.34 33.58 3.21
N GLY A 645 -4.35 33.43 1.87
CA GLY A 645 -5.54 33.43 1.04
C GLY A 645 -5.52 32.30 0.03
N PHE A 646 -6.68 32.04 -0.57
CA PHE A 646 -6.86 31.03 -1.61
C PHE A 646 -6.79 31.65 -3.01
N ILE A 647 -6.47 30.81 -3.99
CA ILE A 647 -6.60 31.10 -5.41
C ILE A 647 -7.78 30.30 -5.95
N ALA A 648 -8.74 30.99 -6.56
CA ALA A 648 -9.83 30.34 -7.27
C ALA A 648 -9.31 29.71 -8.58
N PRO A 649 -9.77 28.50 -8.95
CA PRO A 649 -9.58 27.98 -10.28
C PRO A 649 -10.19 28.93 -11.32
N VAL A 650 -9.64 28.93 -12.52
CA VAL A 650 -10.13 29.68 -13.68
C VAL A 650 -10.83 28.72 -14.65
N ASP A 651 -11.95 29.12 -15.25
CA ASP A 651 -12.76 28.19 -16.06
C ASP A 651 -12.05 27.69 -17.34
N SER A 652 -11.00 28.40 -17.80
CA SER A 652 -10.13 27.94 -18.89
C SER A 652 -8.78 28.68 -18.97
N ILE A 653 -7.77 28.02 -19.54
CA ILE A 653 -6.47 28.63 -19.90
C ILE A 653 -6.41 28.78 -21.43
N PRO A 654 -5.99 29.95 -21.98
CA PRO A 654 -5.71 30.07 -23.40
C PRO A 654 -4.57 29.13 -23.82
N PRO A 655 -4.67 28.36 -24.91
CA PRO A 655 -3.57 27.52 -25.38
C PRO A 655 -2.33 28.36 -25.69
N THR A 656 -1.16 27.93 -25.20
CA THR A 656 0.14 28.60 -25.40
C THR A 656 1.06 27.78 -26.31
N GLY A 657 2.09 28.42 -26.86
CA GLY A 657 3.08 27.75 -27.71
C GLY A 657 4.25 28.65 -28.10
N ARG A 658 5.22 28.08 -28.82
CA ARG A 658 6.39 28.79 -29.37
C ARG A 658 6.46 28.62 -30.88
N LEU A 659 6.81 29.70 -31.58
CA LEU A 659 7.15 29.69 -33.00
C LEU A 659 8.67 29.79 -33.17
N ALA A 660 9.22 28.96 -34.04
CA ALA A 660 10.61 29.01 -34.49
C ALA A 660 10.64 29.11 -36.01
N VAL A 661 11.53 29.96 -36.54
CA VAL A 661 11.72 30.18 -37.98
C VAL A 661 13.18 29.95 -38.33
N ARG A 662 13.43 29.21 -39.41
CA ARG A 662 14.79 28.99 -39.95
C ARG A 662 14.79 29.09 -41.47
N ASN A 663 15.92 29.47 -42.06
CA ASN A 663 16.08 29.47 -43.52
C ASN A 663 16.09 28.02 -44.03
N ALA A 664 15.20 27.71 -44.98
CA ALA A 664 15.16 26.42 -45.66
C ALA A 664 15.86 26.49 -47.04
N SER A 665 15.74 27.63 -47.73
CA SER A 665 16.47 27.95 -48.97
C SER A 665 16.54 29.47 -49.16
N SER A 666 17.05 29.94 -50.31
CA SER A 666 17.02 31.35 -50.72
C SER A 666 15.62 31.92 -50.90
N SER A 667 14.62 31.07 -51.08
CA SER A 667 13.24 31.45 -51.37
C SER A 667 12.24 30.82 -50.40
N ALA A 668 12.70 30.21 -49.30
CA ALA A 668 11.81 29.56 -48.35
C ALA A 668 12.31 29.61 -46.89
N LEU A 669 11.39 29.87 -45.97
CA LEU A 669 11.59 29.75 -44.52
C LEU A 669 10.81 28.53 -44.01
N ALA A 670 11.47 27.67 -43.24
CA ALA A 670 10.80 26.61 -42.48
C ALA A 670 10.33 27.16 -41.13
N ILE A 671 9.09 26.86 -40.79
CA ILE A 671 8.41 27.32 -39.59
C ILE A 671 8.03 26.10 -38.76
N GLU A 672 8.31 26.16 -37.47
CA GLU A 672 7.95 25.13 -36.50
C GLU A 672 7.16 25.78 -35.35
N LEU A 673 5.98 25.24 -35.08
CA LEU A 673 5.16 25.60 -33.94
C LEU A 673 5.14 24.43 -32.96
N VAL A 674 5.48 24.71 -31.71
CA VAL A 674 5.31 23.77 -30.61
C VAL A 674 4.28 24.33 -29.64
N ALA A 675 3.08 23.74 -29.64
CA ALA A 675 2.03 24.03 -28.66
C ALA A 675 2.31 23.31 -27.33
N SER A 676 1.73 23.81 -26.24
CA SER A 676 1.86 23.19 -24.91
C SER A 676 1.41 21.73 -24.93
N GLU A 677 2.22 20.83 -24.36
CA GLU A 677 1.99 19.37 -24.38
C GLU A 677 0.71 18.94 -23.66
N TYR A 678 0.19 19.80 -22.78
CA TYR A 678 -0.99 19.54 -21.94
C TYR A 678 -2.30 20.08 -22.53
N LEU A 679 -2.26 20.82 -23.65
CA LEU A 679 -3.42 21.42 -24.31
C LEU A 679 -3.40 21.12 -25.83
N PRO A 680 -3.71 19.87 -26.24
CA PRO A 680 -3.71 19.51 -27.65
C PRO A 680 -4.73 20.34 -28.44
N LEU A 681 -4.30 20.88 -29.58
CA LEU A 681 -5.14 21.70 -30.44
C LEU A 681 -6.27 20.88 -31.07
N ASN A 682 -7.45 21.48 -31.20
CA ASN A 682 -8.64 20.85 -31.79
C ASN A 682 -8.63 20.86 -33.32
N ARG A 683 -7.81 21.72 -33.91
CA ARG A 683 -7.68 21.89 -35.36
C ARG A 683 -6.26 22.32 -35.73
N PRO A 684 -5.84 22.13 -36.99
CA PRO A 684 -4.61 22.71 -37.48
C PRO A 684 -4.56 24.22 -37.19
N PRO A 685 -3.46 24.71 -36.58
CA PRO A 685 -3.32 26.12 -36.27
C PRO A 685 -3.18 26.94 -37.56
N VAL A 686 -3.88 28.07 -37.65
CA VAL A 686 -3.80 28.97 -38.80
C VAL A 686 -2.70 29.99 -38.51
N LEU A 687 -1.63 29.93 -39.31
CA LEU A 687 -0.53 30.88 -39.22
C LEU A 687 -0.72 31.99 -40.24
N SER A 688 -0.89 33.21 -39.76
CA SER A 688 -0.88 34.41 -40.60
C SER A 688 0.52 35.03 -40.60
N CYS A 689 0.95 35.53 -41.75
CA CYS A 689 2.26 36.10 -41.99
C CYS A 689 2.09 37.45 -42.70
N THR A 690 2.73 38.50 -42.20
CA THR A 690 2.86 39.78 -42.90
C THR A 690 4.29 39.94 -43.37
N LEU A 691 4.46 40.10 -44.69
CA LEU A 691 5.74 40.28 -45.35
C LEU A 691 6.19 41.76 -45.29
N PRO A 692 7.48 42.07 -45.50
CA PRO A 692 8.01 43.44 -45.46
C PRO A 692 7.38 44.42 -46.45
N ASP A 693 6.79 43.92 -47.55
CA ASP A 693 6.06 44.73 -48.53
C ASP A 693 4.61 45.03 -48.12
N GLY A 694 4.19 44.58 -46.93
CA GLY A 694 2.84 44.72 -46.39
C GLY A 694 1.87 43.61 -46.84
N THR A 695 2.32 42.64 -47.64
CA THR A 695 1.46 41.53 -48.09
C THR A 695 1.19 40.57 -46.94
N ALA A 696 -0.09 40.28 -46.68
CA ALA A 696 -0.51 39.24 -45.75
C ALA A 696 -0.69 37.89 -46.47
N ARG A 697 -0.26 36.80 -45.84
CA ARG A 697 -0.43 35.42 -46.30
C ARG A 697 -0.82 34.51 -45.14
N GLU A 698 -1.68 33.55 -45.40
CA GLU A 698 -1.91 32.44 -44.48
C GLU A 698 -1.07 31.23 -44.90
N ILE A 699 -0.54 30.53 -43.91
CA ILE A 699 0.30 29.34 -44.05
C ILE A 699 -0.40 28.23 -43.28
N GLU A 700 -0.70 27.14 -43.98
CA GLU A 700 -1.21 25.93 -43.36
C GLU A 700 -0.05 25.14 -42.73
N LEU A 701 -0.20 24.73 -41.48
CA LEU A 701 0.80 23.95 -40.75
C LEU A 701 0.37 22.49 -40.68
N GLU A 702 1.29 21.58 -40.97
CA GLU A 702 1.09 20.13 -40.93
C GLU A 702 1.64 19.53 -39.63
N SER A 703 0.96 18.52 -39.09
CA SER A 703 1.40 17.80 -37.88
C SER A 703 2.64 16.94 -38.17
N SER A 704 3.64 17.01 -37.30
CA SER A 704 4.93 16.31 -37.48
C SER A 704 5.02 14.89 -36.90
N GLY A 705 3.92 14.33 -36.35
CA GLY A 705 3.90 13.01 -35.70
C GLY A 705 3.25 11.88 -36.52
N ASN A 706 3.92 10.72 -36.61
CA ASN A 706 3.33 9.45 -37.05
C ASN A 706 2.56 8.80 -35.87
N GLY A 707 1.26 9.05 -35.73
CA GLY A 707 0.44 8.48 -34.67
C GLY A 707 -1.05 8.51 -35.01
N ARG A 708 -1.79 7.51 -34.52
CA ARG A 708 -3.10 7.01 -35.02
C ARG A 708 -4.32 7.95 -34.89
N PHE A 709 -4.15 9.25 -34.66
CA PHE A 709 -5.24 10.23 -34.65
C PHE A 709 -4.75 11.61 -35.13
N PRO A 710 -5.38 12.25 -36.13
CA PRO A 710 -4.96 13.55 -36.66
C PRO A 710 -5.21 14.76 -35.72
N TYR A 711 -5.66 14.53 -34.48
CA TYR A 711 -5.93 15.58 -33.48
C TYR A 711 -5.33 15.18 -32.12
N GLY A 712 -4.25 15.85 -31.71
CA GLY A 712 -3.44 15.49 -30.54
C GLY A 712 -1.96 15.89 -30.63
N SER A 713 -1.49 16.31 -31.82
CA SER A 713 -0.10 16.71 -32.03
C SER A 713 0.19 18.08 -31.42
N CYS A 714 1.27 18.15 -30.63
CA CYS A 714 1.77 19.40 -30.05
C CYS A 714 2.85 20.06 -30.92
N ARG A 715 3.21 19.45 -32.07
CA ARG A 715 4.23 19.98 -32.99
C ARG A 715 3.72 20.04 -34.42
N TRP A 716 3.83 21.24 -34.99
CA TRP A 716 3.34 21.57 -36.32
C TRP A 716 4.44 22.24 -37.12
N SER A 717 4.49 21.99 -38.43
CA SER A 717 5.50 22.52 -39.32
C SER A 717 4.90 23.03 -40.61
N GLY A 718 5.46 24.09 -41.16
CA GLY A 718 5.07 24.62 -42.47
C GLY A 718 6.22 25.35 -43.14
N THR A 719 6.02 25.73 -44.39
CA THR A 719 7.03 26.44 -45.19
C THR A 719 6.43 27.71 -45.75
N LEU A 720 7.09 28.85 -45.50
CA LEU A 720 6.78 30.13 -46.11
C LEU A 720 7.67 30.35 -47.34
N THR A 721 7.08 30.39 -48.52
CA THR A 721 7.80 30.79 -49.74
C THR A 721 7.90 32.32 -49.83
N ILE A 722 9.13 32.82 -49.94
CA ILE A 722 9.46 34.23 -50.07
C ILE A 722 9.42 34.64 -51.55
N PRO A 723 8.64 35.69 -51.92
CA PRO A 723 8.62 36.19 -53.29
C PRO A 723 10.00 36.72 -53.73
N PRO A 724 10.37 36.55 -55.01
CA PRO A 724 11.60 37.13 -55.55
C PRO A 724 11.58 38.67 -55.41
N ARG A 725 12.72 39.26 -55.05
CA ARG A 725 12.93 40.71 -54.83
C ARG A 725 12.12 41.32 -53.67
N MET A 726 11.76 40.52 -52.65
CA MET A 726 11.19 41.03 -51.40
C MET A 726 12.15 42.06 -50.75
N PRO A 727 11.67 43.26 -50.37
CA PRO A 727 12.50 44.29 -49.72
C PRO A 727 12.93 43.85 -48.32
N SER A 728 14.06 44.37 -47.81
CA SER A 728 14.47 44.14 -46.43
C SER A 728 13.42 44.71 -45.47
N GLY A 729 13.15 44.00 -44.39
CA GLY A 729 12.24 44.43 -43.33
C GLY A 729 11.88 43.26 -42.42
N GLU A 730 10.88 43.44 -41.57
CA GLU A 730 10.45 42.40 -40.63
C GLU A 730 9.35 41.54 -41.24
N ILE A 731 9.48 40.22 -41.10
CA ILE A 731 8.39 39.27 -41.31
C ILE A 731 7.72 39.06 -39.95
N ALA A 732 6.45 39.44 -39.85
CA ALA A 732 5.65 39.23 -38.64
C ALA A 732 4.77 37.99 -38.82
N LEU A 733 4.88 37.05 -37.89
CA LEU A 733 4.12 35.81 -37.84
C LEU A 733 3.16 35.86 -36.65
N GLN A 734 1.89 35.55 -36.87
CA GLN A 734 0.86 35.44 -35.84
C GLN A 734 0.05 34.17 -36.03
N CYS A 735 -0.01 33.35 -34.98
CA CYS A 735 -0.68 32.07 -35.00
C CYS A 735 -1.79 32.01 -33.95
N LEU A 736 -3.01 31.73 -34.39
CA LEU A 736 -4.15 31.52 -33.51
C LEU A 736 -4.24 30.03 -33.13
N LEU A 737 -4.10 29.76 -31.84
CA LEU A 737 -4.21 28.43 -31.25
C LEU A 737 -5.63 28.24 -30.71
N ILE A 738 -6.28 27.11 -31.01
CA ILE A 738 -7.58 26.75 -30.44
C ILE A 738 -7.54 25.33 -29.87
N ASP A 739 -7.85 25.18 -28.59
CA ASP A 739 -7.91 23.89 -27.89
C ASP A 739 -9.26 23.17 -28.10
N LYS A 740 -9.39 21.95 -27.56
CA LYS A 740 -10.63 21.14 -27.62
C LYS A 740 -11.81 21.77 -26.89
N GLY A 741 -11.57 22.64 -25.92
CA GLY A 741 -12.59 23.40 -25.19
C GLY A 741 -13.09 24.64 -25.92
N GLY A 742 -12.45 25.03 -27.03
CA GLY A 742 -12.78 26.23 -27.80
C GLY A 742 -12.07 27.50 -27.32
N ASN A 743 -11.12 27.38 -26.39
CA ASN A 743 -10.34 28.52 -25.90
C ASN A 743 -9.30 28.94 -26.95
N SER A 744 -9.06 30.24 -27.09
CA SER A 744 -8.13 30.77 -28.09
C SER A 744 -6.94 31.50 -27.48
N GLY A 745 -5.73 31.18 -27.94
CA GLY A 745 -4.49 31.88 -27.59
C GLY A 745 -3.75 32.36 -28.84
N LEU A 746 -2.97 33.44 -28.71
CA LEU A 746 -2.21 34.01 -29.82
C LEU A 746 -0.71 33.90 -29.56
N VAL A 747 0.02 33.29 -30.49
CA VAL A 747 1.48 33.25 -30.50
C VAL A 747 1.99 34.16 -31.61
N SER A 748 2.91 35.06 -31.29
CA SER A 748 3.52 35.96 -32.27
C SER A 748 5.04 35.78 -32.30
N HIS A 749 5.62 35.92 -33.48
CA HIS A 749 7.07 35.94 -33.67
C HIS A 749 7.42 36.89 -34.81
N THR A 750 8.51 37.64 -34.66
CA THR A 750 9.01 38.52 -35.71
C THR A 750 10.42 38.11 -36.06
N CYS A 751 10.70 37.93 -37.35
CA CYS A 751 12.04 37.64 -37.82
C CYS A 751 12.50 38.69 -38.84
N PRO A 752 13.77 39.14 -38.77
CA PRO A 752 14.31 40.05 -39.76
C PRO A 752 14.51 39.32 -41.09
N TRP A 753 14.13 39.98 -42.18
CA TRP A 753 14.44 39.59 -43.54
C TRP A 753 15.34 40.65 -44.19
N GLU A 754 16.46 40.23 -44.75
CA GLU A 754 17.33 41.10 -45.53
C GLU A 754 17.18 40.75 -47.01
N ALA A 755 16.79 41.74 -47.83
CA ALA A 755 16.91 41.65 -49.27
C ALA A 755 18.38 41.47 -49.63
N GLY A 756 18.74 40.30 -50.17
CA GLY A 756 20.10 40.03 -50.61
C GLY A 756 20.52 40.97 -51.73
N SER A 757 21.41 41.92 -51.43
CA SER A 757 22.10 42.74 -52.44
C SER A 757 23.38 42.08 -52.99
N LEU A 758 23.62 40.81 -52.68
CA LEU A 758 24.73 39.99 -53.18
C LEU A 758 24.23 38.57 -53.42
N LEU A 759 24.68 37.94 -54.50
CA LEU A 759 24.31 36.60 -54.94
C LEU A 759 24.29 35.60 -53.78
N THR A 760 23.11 35.15 -53.36
CA THR A 760 22.96 34.22 -52.23
C THR A 760 22.94 32.79 -52.77
N VAL A 761 23.84 31.94 -52.24
CA VAL A 761 24.00 30.55 -52.67
C VAL A 761 23.83 29.65 -51.45
N PHE A 762 22.82 28.78 -51.49
CA PHE A 762 22.62 27.75 -50.47
C PHE A 762 23.24 26.45 -50.95
N VAL A 763 24.07 25.86 -50.09
CA VAL A 763 24.80 24.64 -50.43
C VAL A 763 24.44 23.53 -49.46
N TYR A 764 23.82 22.47 -49.99
CA TYR A 764 23.31 21.38 -49.16
C TYR A 764 23.40 20.02 -49.87
N PRO A 765 23.66 18.93 -49.12
CA PRO A 765 24.05 18.96 -47.71
C PRO A 765 25.47 19.51 -47.52
N ASN A 766 25.70 20.16 -46.38
CA ASN A 766 27.02 20.66 -45.96
C ASN A 766 27.10 20.57 -44.43
N PRO A 767 27.80 19.56 -43.86
CA PRO A 767 28.75 18.66 -44.50
C PRO A 767 28.13 17.68 -45.51
N PHE A 768 28.92 17.25 -46.51
CA PHE A 768 28.54 16.29 -47.54
C PHE A 768 29.14 14.91 -47.28
N HIS A 769 28.30 13.89 -47.21
CA HIS A 769 28.67 12.47 -47.20
C HIS A 769 28.57 11.81 -48.58
N SER A 770 29.39 10.79 -48.81
CA SER A 770 29.37 10.04 -50.06
C SER A 770 28.02 9.37 -50.37
N ASP A 771 27.27 9.02 -49.34
CA ASP A 771 25.93 8.44 -49.41
C ASP A 771 24.84 9.45 -49.81
N ASP A 772 25.09 10.76 -49.67
CA ASP A 772 24.14 11.82 -50.06
C ASP A 772 23.99 11.96 -51.58
N GLY A 773 24.88 11.32 -52.35
CA GLY A 773 24.88 11.26 -53.81
C GLY A 773 25.39 12.55 -54.49
N SER A 774 24.93 13.73 -54.08
CA SER A 774 25.42 15.01 -54.61
C SER A 774 25.21 16.20 -53.68
N VAL A 775 26.13 17.17 -53.71
CA VAL A 775 25.95 18.51 -53.15
C VAL A 775 25.22 19.39 -54.16
N ALA A 776 24.09 19.98 -53.76
CA ALA A 776 23.37 20.98 -54.52
C ALA A 776 23.84 22.39 -54.15
N PHE A 777 24.12 23.19 -55.17
CA PHE A 777 24.28 24.64 -55.10
C PHE A 777 22.99 25.26 -55.63
N ASP A 778 22.13 25.68 -54.74
CA ASP A 778 20.91 26.41 -55.06
C ASP A 778 21.24 27.91 -55.14
N ILE A 779 21.13 28.45 -56.36
CA ILE A 779 21.61 29.77 -56.73
C ILE A 779 20.40 30.54 -57.27
N ASP A 780 20.13 31.70 -56.68
CA ASP A 780 19.06 32.59 -57.13
C ASP A 780 19.49 33.33 -58.42
N VAL A 781 19.19 32.75 -59.59
CA VAL A 781 19.43 33.31 -60.93
C VAL A 781 18.14 33.37 -61.77
N GLN A 782 18.04 34.32 -62.71
CA GLN A 782 16.88 34.40 -63.61
C GLN A 782 16.83 33.21 -64.60
N THR A 783 15.63 32.84 -65.05
CA THR A 783 15.46 31.82 -66.10
C THR A 783 16.20 32.25 -67.37
N GLY A 784 17.12 31.42 -67.87
CA GLY A 784 18.02 31.75 -68.98
C GLY A 784 19.39 32.34 -68.59
N GLU A 785 19.64 32.59 -67.30
CA GLU A 785 20.93 33.06 -66.79
C GLU A 785 21.83 31.89 -66.35
N GLN A 786 23.07 31.88 -66.83
CA GLN A 786 24.03 30.82 -66.57
C GLN A 786 24.85 31.13 -65.32
N ALA A 787 24.80 30.25 -64.32
CA ALA A 787 25.70 30.27 -63.18
C ALA A 787 26.88 29.33 -63.41
N LYS A 788 28.06 29.74 -62.93
CA LYS A 788 29.27 28.92 -62.95
C LYS A 788 29.77 28.69 -61.53
N VAL A 789 29.82 27.43 -61.10
CA VAL A 789 30.36 27.04 -59.79
C VAL A 789 31.73 26.43 -60.00
N ARG A 790 32.76 26.98 -59.34
CA ARG A 790 34.12 26.46 -59.35
C ARG A 790 34.49 26.03 -57.94
N ILE A 791 34.89 24.77 -57.78
CA ILE A 791 35.25 24.17 -56.49
C ILE A 791 36.76 24.00 -56.46
N PHE A 792 37.37 24.36 -55.34
CA PHE A 792 38.82 24.40 -55.13
C PHE A 792 39.21 23.69 -53.84
N THR A 793 40.43 23.19 -53.80
CA THR A 793 41.09 22.83 -52.53
C THR A 793 41.44 24.09 -51.73
N LEU A 794 41.79 23.94 -50.45
CA LEU A 794 42.31 25.07 -49.64
C LEU A 794 43.59 25.70 -50.21
N THR A 795 44.37 24.94 -51.00
CA THR A 795 45.57 25.45 -51.69
C THR A 795 45.24 26.18 -53.00
N GLY A 796 43.96 26.29 -53.36
CA GLY A 796 43.49 27.00 -54.56
C GLY A 796 43.49 26.16 -55.84
N GLU A 797 43.72 24.85 -55.76
CA GLU A 797 43.69 23.97 -56.94
C GLU A 797 42.24 23.69 -57.36
N LEU A 798 41.95 23.85 -58.66
CA LEU A 798 40.60 23.61 -59.20
C LEU A 798 40.25 22.11 -59.15
N VAL A 799 39.21 21.78 -58.40
CA VAL A 799 38.67 20.43 -58.24
C VAL A 799 37.65 20.14 -59.33
N ARG A 800 36.65 21.02 -59.50
CA ARG A 800 35.56 20.85 -60.45
C ARG A 800 35.01 22.21 -60.87
N SER A 801 34.55 22.32 -62.12
CA SER A 801 33.75 23.44 -62.60
C SER A 801 32.40 22.90 -63.08
N LEU A 802 31.31 23.50 -62.62
CA LEU A 802 29.94 23.26 -63.06
C LEU A 802 29.41 24.52 -63.73
N GLN A 803 28.55 24.36 -64.72
CA GLN A 803 27.88 25.48 -65.38
C GLN A 803 26.47 25.04 -65.79
N GLY A 804 25.49 25.91 -65.56
CA GLY A 804 24.10 25.67 -65.89
C GLY A 804 23.17 26.65 -65.19
N GLU A 805 21.87 26.39 -65.25
CA GLU A 805 20.82 27.26 -64.68
C GLU A 805 20.23 26.64 -63.41
N GLY A 806 19.84 27.50 -62.46
CA GLY A 806 19.22 27.08 -61.20
C GLY A 806 20.14 26.25 -60.30
N VAL A 807 19.71 25.03 -59.96
CA VAL A 807 20.41 24.17 -58.98
C VAL A 807 21.49 23.35 -59.66
N LEU A 808 22.75 23.65 -59.36
CA LEU A 808 23.91 22.92 -59.85
C LEU A 808 24.32 21.82 -58.87
N ARG A 809 24.59 20.61 -59.36
CA ARG A 809 24.92 19.46 -58.51
C ARG A 809 26.34 18.96 -58.72
N TRP A 810 27.06 18.77 -57.62
CA TRP A 810 28.39 18.17 -57.60
C TRP A 810 28.35 16.80 -56.94
N ASP A 811 28.89 15.79 -57.60
CA ASP A 811 28.89 14.39 -57.16
C ASP A 811 30.10 14.03 -56.26
N GLY A 812 30.82 15.03 -55.74
CA GLY A 812 32.02 14.80 -54.91
C GLY A 812 33.24 14.32 -55.70
N LYS A 813 33.26 14.43 -57.04
CA LYS A 813 34.40 14.01 -57.87
C LYS A 813 35.15 15.20 -58.48
N ASN A 814 36.45 15.05 -58.66
CA ASN A 814 37.28 16.03 -59.37
C ASN A 814 37.07 15.96 -60.89
N GLN A 815 37.75 16.83 -61.63
CA GLN A 815 37.69 16.91 -63.11
C GLN A 815 38.12 15.63 -63.83
N HIS A 816 38.88 14.74 -63.17
CA HIS A 816 39.30 13.44 -63.71
C HIS A 816 38.36 12.29 -63.31
N GLY A 817 37.23 12.59 -62.66
CA GLY A 817 36.24 11.60 -62.22
C GLY A 817 36.65 10.79 -60.99
N LYS A 818 37.70 11.18 -60.26
CA LYS A 818 38.08 10.56 -58.98
C LYS A 818 37.38 11.27 -57.82
N ARG A 819 36.91 10.51 -56.82
CA ARG A 819 36.40 11.07 -55.56
C ARG A 819 37.45 11.97 -54.91
N VAL A 820 37.00 13.08 -54.34
CA VAL A 820 37.86 13.97 -53.57
C VAL A 820 38.11 13.39 -52.17
N ALA A 821 39.17 13.84 -51.51
CA ALA A 821 39.45 13.42 -50.14
C ALA A 821 38.49 14.11 -49.16
N GLU A 822 38.36 13.56 -47.95
CA GLU A 822 37.74 14.26 -46.84
C GLU A 822 38.47 15.59 -46.54
N GLY A 823 37.72 16.63 -46.21
CA GLY A 823 38.28 17.94 -45.91
C GLY A 823 37.43 19.12 -46.36
N ILE A 824 38.00 20.31 -46.21
CA ILE A 824 37.33 21.57 -46.57
C ILE A 824 37.67 21.94 -48.01
N TYR A 825 36.64 22.22 -48.79
CA TYR A 825 36.70 22.74 -50.14
C TYR A 825 36.13 24.14 -50.20
N LEU A 826 36.72 25.01 -51.01
CA LEU A 826 36.21 26.34 -51.28
C LEU A 826 35.41 26.30 -52.58
N TYR A 827 34.28 26.99 -52.66
CA TYR A 827 33.57 27.18 -53.91
C TYR A 827 33.45 28.67 -54.23
N CYS A 828 33.53 28.98 -55.52
CA CYS A 828 33.23 30.29 -56.08
C CYS A 828 32.05 30.13 -57.04
N VAL A 829 30.97 30.85 -56.81
CA VAL A 829 29.84 30.94 -57.75
C VAL A 829 29.93 32.27 -58.47
N GLU A 830 29.86 32.23 -59.79
CA GLU A 830 29.91 33.39 -60.67
C GLU A 830 28.66 33.45 -61.52
N THR A 831 28.06 34.63 -61.60
CA THR A 831 26.85 34.94 -62.38
C THR A 831 27.03 36.29 -63.06
N ALA A 832 26.07 36.72 -63.88
CA ALA A 832 26.16 38.03 -64.54
C ALA A 832 26.04 39.19 -63.54
N VAL A 833 25.39 38.95 -62.39
CA VAL A 833 25.16 39.95 -61.34
C VAL A 833 26.25 40.01 -60.27
N GLY A 834 27.17 39.05 -60.23
CA GLY A 834 28.32 39.06 -59.31
C GLY A 834 28.88 37.69 -59.00
N ASN A 835 29.83 37.64 -58.06
CA ASN A 835 30.41 36.41 -57.55
C ASN A 835 30.29 36.29 -56.03
N THR A 836 30.23 35.06 -55.53
CA THR A 836 30.26 34.76 -54.09
C THR A 836 31.18 33.58 -53.82
N LEU A 837 31.79 33.58 -52.63
CA LEU A 837 32.70 32.54 -52.17
C LEU A 837 32.11 31.87 -50.93
N GLY A 838 32.24 30.56 -50.84
CA GLY A 838 31.86 29.81 -49.64
C GLY A 838 32.71 28.56 -49.46
N LYS A 839 32.34 27.77 -48.46
CA LYS A 839 33.06 26.53 -48.10
C LYS A 839 32.09 25.35 -48.04
N ILE A 840 32.59 24.19 -48.44
CA ILE A 840 31.94 22.89 -48.30
C ILE A 840 32.84 21.99 -47.48
N VAL A 841 32.28 21.27 -46.54
CA VAL A 841 32.97 20.22 -45.81
C VAL A 841 32.57 18.89 -46.44
N VAL A 842 33.55 18.11 -46.90
CA VAL A 842 33.35 16.73 -47.35
C VAL A 842 33.83 15.80 -46.24
N ILE A 843 32.95 14.92 -45.81
CA ILE A 843 33.21 13.88 -44.81
C ILE A 843 32.78 12.56 -45.43
N ASP A 844 33.66 11.58 -45.55
CA ASP A 844 33.32 10.28 -46.17
C ASP A 844 33.32 9.20 -45.09
#